data_AF-A0A326RXT0-F1
#
_entry.id   AF-A0A326RXT0-F1
#
_cell.length_a   1.000
_cell.length_b   1.000
_cell.length_c   1.000
_cell.angle_alpha   90.00
_cell.angle_beta   90.00
_cell.angle_gamma   90.00
#
_symmetry.space_group_name_H-M   'P 1'
#
loop_
_entity.id
_entity.type
_entity.pdbx_description
1 polymer ?
#
loop_
_entity_poly.entity_id
_entity_poly.type
_entity_poly.pdbx_seq_one_letter_code
_entity_poly.pdbx_strand_id
1 'polypeptide(L)'
;MDKTASTMKIFGRLMVLMIFVFFFCQINGFSQSSFRIFPYLQVNQQKVQIRWFGSENLPSTLEIKDNSGSVVFSGAISAVEVPEFYYTQAEKNQGISGLANQSWIGADTYFKYEKVISLQAGKSYQYTVNLGGQNFSSSFKTAPSLSDWESVRFIALSDSETEPRGRVTNRAWYPGNPLIRLFPVPSAWKSAFGTTVEEGFELPNYMLSEEKGFAENLKILKSRNPDFVLMPGDLVQGGAYMPGWDEFWRHTSGQLDQIFDRFPIIPALGNWEAFGGVNGSYGFNERGVFNPVLGRLRFHRFFEFPSEDQDQKHRQSYYRTDYGPVTILTLDSSNGTPDQKRSDFSDSQKVKNKEMTEIGTDTQENYTQAEYNSAGGSDLSGFGPGSPQYQWLEKNLELAQSQGRLVFVQFHHIPYSSGEHGVPINHELATGQGGVPMRILNPLFEKFGVIAVFAGHDELFERSFVDEDGDGKGVHYYDVGVAGDGMRGVKRNWISSPLQTLNYNSFSKWTADQNSIEVWDNSGSNPVLLDGGKHYGHLEINVKKVKDGNKTFAQIDFEPVYAFPVMNSQYQLQRVERRVYNDPLRIMVELADAVVAPIFKSELAVELDQTGKILTKLQDYLQNEVQQDWKVDYSRSNEYTCADLDGTENELKVTDSKGNSWTKVVIVRVLDKRPPVFEPKDVVLTFDKVSGKLELTPQTFSVSQESILDNCQGFGAFTIELDKKVLTCADLTNQPIEVKISVTDRSGNVSTKSSKVTLNPIESKTISIYPSESFQGRVGESLEIKLGEEFPYTVDSWIRDGQPIANQKGKSILVTQSGTYWAKVVPNGGCEVETKKVAVTFSEKPFPPLKSSIEVSLNTSGKATTQPQDLFSSWPPADPNLDIKLSQSEFACSDLGEKQVVVTIKNQSGQTWEEKTFVKIQDNTAPLLTSKNLEVNYDITQGSISLKPEDFLTAFSDNCSVKELTISKTSISCEDLGKEFSIAIRAVDASGNVSEATSKLTVNRVENQKVTISGTDQLCQGQKGILTLTSSQAFEVVRWRRNGVEVSGQTGKTLEVSEPGKYHAVIRYPGACLSETVEFEVKVNPLPSGQIEVDGNILRAPAGDFTYQWFRNGEKINGATNRVLTVDLMGEYAVEMTSQAGCTSKLAPVTLTISGLGSSWVKKPIELKIFPNPASSKVYIELPGDTDIDVSAIQIYNMEGKKVSELVSKVKVSERQAELSISSLASGAYLVWIIGDSQNSYLGKFVIVK
;
A
#
# COMPACT_ATOMS: atom_id res chain seq x y z
N MET A 1 -27.83 -63.34 58.63
CA MET A 1 -26.54 -62.66 58.93
C MET A 1 -26.42 -61.50 57.95
N ASP A 2 -27.27 -60.48 58.03
CA ASP A 2 -27.47 -59.50 59.12
C ASP A 2 -26.38 -58.43 59.13
N LYS A 3 -26.70 -57.12 59.08
CA LYS A 3 -28.00 -56.45 58.86
C LYS A 3 -27.70 -55.04 58.28
N THR A 4 -28.23 -54.70 57.09
CA THR A 4 -29.34 -53.72 56.85
C THR A 4 -29.14 -52.31 57.42
N ALA A 5 -29.57 -51.20 56.81
CA ALA A 5 -30.08 -50.79 55.47
C ALA A 5 -30.22 -49.24 55.52
N SER A 6 -30.65 -48.43 54.54
CA SER A 6 -31.26 -48.55 53.20
C SER A 6 -30.81 -47.30 52.38
N THR A 7 -30.39 -47.33 51.11
CA THR A 7 -31.18 -47.42 49.83
C THR A 7 -32.34 -46.39 49.70
N MET A 8 -32.75 -45.91 48.52
CA MET A 8 -32.61 -46.39 47.11
C MET A 8 -32.89 -45.21 46.12
N LYS A 9 -32.34 -45.04 44.89
CA LYS A 9 -31.19 -45.65 44.14
C LYS A 9 -30.37 -44.53 43.39
N ILE A 10 -30.17 -44.32 42.07
CA ILE A 10 -30.49 -44.93 40.75
C ILE A 10 -29.26 -44.81 39.78
N PHE A 11 -29.25 -45.74 38.82
CA PHE A 11 -28.37 -46.04 37.67
C PHE A 11 -27.74 -44.86 36.86
N GLY A 12 -26.57 -45.01 36.22
CA GLY A 12 -25.50 -46.02 36.40
C GLY A 12 -24.68 -46.48 35.16
N ARG A 13 -23.33 -46.50 35.31
CA ARG A 13 -22.29 -47.17 34.46
C ARG A 13 -22.03 -46.56 33.06
N LEU A 14 -20.83 -46.62 32.47
CA LEU A 14 -19.83 -47.71 32.40
C LEU A 14 -18.35 -47.27 32.66
N MET A 15 -17.44 -48.25 32.80
CA MET A 15 -15.96 -48.11 32.83
C MET A 15 -15.41 -47.80 31.40
N VAL A 16 -14.15 -47.39 31.13
CA VAL A 16 -12.85 -47.70 31.75
C VAL A 16 -11.85 -46.53 31.60
N LEU A 17 -11.11 -46.16 32.65
CA LEU A 17 -9.77 -45.55 32.54
C LEU A 17 -8.97 -45.62 33.86
N MET A 18 -7.67 -45.96 33.79
CA MET A 18 -6.54 -45.66 34.72
C MET A 18 -5.59 -46.86 34.95
N ILE A 19 -4.53 -46.94 34.14
CA ILE A 19 -3.16 -47.20 34.62
C ILE A 19 -2.22 -46.37 33.73
N PHE A 20 -1.53 -45.38 34.29
CA PHE A 20 -0.13 -45.06 33.97
C PHE A 20 0.43 -44.09 35.02
N VAL A 21 1.66 -44.34 35.46
CA VAL A 21 2.32 -43.66 36.59
C VAL A 21 3.77 -43.43 36.20
N PHE A 22 4.21 -42.17 36.22
CA PHE A 22 5.60 -41.69 36.17
C PHE A 22 6.54 -42.28 35.10
N PHE A 23 6.87 -41.45 34.10
CA PHE A 23 8.26 -41.31 33.67
C PHE A 23 8.53 -39.81 33.43
N PHE A 24 9.65 -39.31 33.97
CA PHE A 24 10.06 -37.90 33.86
C PHE A 24 11.47 -37.85 33.27
N CYS A 25 11.73 -36.88 32.39
CA CYS A 25 13.05 -36.58 31.80
C CYS A 25 13.86 -37.76 31.21
N GLN A 26 13.70 -37.98 29.91
CA GLN A 26 14.89 -37.91 29.04
C GLN A 26 14.73 -36.75 28.05
N ILE A 27 15.84 -36.08 27.76
CA ILE A 27 15.89 -34.93 26.86
C ILE A 27 15.80 -35.43 25.43
N ASN A 28 14.74 -35.05 24.72
CA ASN A 28 14.66 -35.09 23.26
C ASN A 28 14.20 -33.72 22.78
N GLY A 29 14.67 -33.30 21.61
CA GLY A 29 14.49 -31.93 21.12
C GLY A 29 13.03 -31.54 20.94
N PHE A 30 12.74 -30.23 21.11
CA PHE A 30 11.48 -29.67 20.62
C PHE A 30 11.36 -29.94 19.12
N SER A 31 10.32 -30.67 18.71
CA SER A 31 9.91 -30.69 17.32
C SER A 31 9.49 -29.26 16.95
N GLN A 32 10.22 -28.64 16.03
CA GLN A 32 9.92 -27.30 15.57
C GLN A 32 8.53 -27.29 14.90
N SER A 33 7.70 -26.31 15.24
CA SER A 33 6.36 -26.16 14.67
C SER A 33 6.46 -25.92 13.16
N SER A 34 5.67 -26.66 12.38
CA SER A 34 5.52 -26.45 10.94
C SER A 34 4.87 -25.11 10.64
N PHE A 35 3.94 -24.66 11.50
CA PHE A 35 3.43 -23.29 11.50
C PHE A 35 4.44 -22.34 12.14
N ARG A 36 4.78 -21.28 11.40
CA ARG A 36 5.46 -20.08 11.91
C ARG A 36 4.44 -19.07 12.45
N ILE A 37 3.35 -18.88 11.71
CA ILE A 37 2.17 -18.09 12.12
C ILE A 37 0.96 -19.00 11.96
N PHE A 38 0.17 -19.17 13.02
CA PHE A 38 -1.03 -20.01 13.00
C PHE A 38 -2.14 -19.39 12.14
N PRO A 39 -3.11 -20.20 11.67
CA PRO A 39 -4.21 -19.72 10.85
C PRO A 39 -5.03 -18.59 11.49
N TYR A 40 -4.99 -17.41 10.86
CA TYR A 40 -5.79 -16.23 11.21
C TYR A 40 -6.76 -15.83 10.11
N LEU A 41 -7.67 -14.92 10.45
CA LEU A 41 -8.85 -14.57 9.67
C LEU A 41 -8.90 -13.09 9.30
N GLN A 42 -9.40 -12.82 8.09
CA GLN A 42 -9.89 -11.51 7.64
C GLN A 42 -11.26 -11.69 6.98
N VAL A 43 -12.07 -10.63 6.93
CA VAL A 43 -13.47 -10.70 6.49
C VAL A 43 -13.87 -9.48 5.64
N ASN A 44 -14.72 -9.71 4.64
CA ASN A 44 -15.52 -8.65 4.02
C ASN A 44 -16.86 -9.23 3.53
N GLN A 45 -17.97 -8.71 4.05
CA GLN A 45 -19.33 -9.24 3.84
C GLN A 45 -19.38 -10.75 4.14
N GLN A 46 -19.69 -11.56 3.13
CA GLN A 46 -19.79 -13.03 3.20
C GLN A 46 -18.48 -13.73 2.84
N LYS A 47 -17.45 -12.99 2.39
CA LYS A 47 -16.12 -13.52 2.07
C LYS A 47 -15.28 -13.56 3.34
N VAL A 48 -14.73 -14.73 3.66
CA VAL A 48 -13.73 -14.92 4.73
C VAL A 48 -12.43 -15.38 4.09
N GLN A 49 -11.31 -14.82 4.54
CA GLN A 49 -9.96 -15.24 4.18
C GLN A 49 -9.33 -15.92 5.39
N ILE A 50 -8.82 -17.14 5.20
CA ILE A 50 -8.00 -17.86 6.18
C ILE A 50 -6.56 -17.86 5.66
N ARG A 51 -5.59 -17.42 6.48
CA ARG A 51 -4.17 -17.25 6.10
C ARG A 51 -3.25 -17.80 7.19
N TRP A 52 -2.18 -18.50 6.80
CA TRP A 52 -1.14 -19.02 7.70
C TRP A 52 0.23 -19.04 7.02
N PHE A 53 1.30 -19.21 7.80
CA PHE A 53 2.66 -19.22 7.29
C PHE A 53 3.48 -20.38 7.83
N GLY A 54 4.30 -20.98 6.98
CA GLY A 54 5.36 -21.93 7.33
C GLY A 54 6.75 -21.35 7.09
N SER A 55 7.77 -21.92 7.72
CA SER A 55 9.19 -21.59 7.44
C SER A 55 9.75 -22.33 6.23
N GLU A 56 9.10 -23.43 5.83
CA GLU A 56 9.47 -24.31 4.72
C GLU A 56 8.26 -24.54 3.79
N ASN A 57 8.51 -24.90 2.53
CA ASN A 57 7.47 -25.25 1.56
C ASN A 57 6.93 -26.66 1.84
N LEU A 58 6.03 -26.76 2.81
CA LEU A 58 5.41 -28.00 3.26
C LEU A 58 4.04 -28.22 2.59
N PRO A 59 3.61 -29.47 2.35
CA PRO A 59 2.24 -29.75 1.93
C PRO A 59 1.24 -29.23 2.95
N SER A 60 0.16 -28.59 2.49
CA SER A 60 -0.91 -28.07 3.34
C SER A 60 -2.30 -28.39 2.79
N THR A 61 -3.25 -28.62 3.68
CA THR A 61 -4.67 -28.79 3.36
C THR A 61 -5.53 -27.95 4.30
N LEU A 62 -6.71 -27.55 3.83
CA LEU A 62 -7.72 -26.85 4.61
C LEU A 62 -9.07 -27.55 4.43
N GLU A 63 -9.72 -27.87 5.54
CA GLU A 63 -11.10 -28.34 5.62
C GLU A 63 -11.95 -27.30 6.38
N ILE A 64 -13.17 -27.04 5.91
CA ILE A 64 -14.16 -26.18 6.57
C ILE A 64 -15.48 -26.95 6.65
N LYS A 65 -16.07 -26.99 7.84
CA LYS A 65 -17.34 -27.66 8.17
C LYS A 65 -18.33 -26.66 8.75
N ASP A 66 -19.61 -26.85 8.44
CA ASP A 66 -20.70 -26.12 9.10
C ASP A 66 -21.05 -26.71 10.48
N ASN A 67 -22.00 -26.08 11.18
CA ASN A 67 -22.50 -26.53 12.49
C ASN A 67 -23.19 -27.91 12.49
N SER A 68 -23.50 -28.50 11.32
CA SER A 68 -23.99 -29.89 11.22
C SER A 68 -22.86 -30.92 11.08
N GLY A 69 -21.62 -30.45 10.89
CA GLY A 69 -20.45 -31.26 10.56
C GLY A 69 -20.28 -31.53 9.07
N SER A 70 -21.15 -30.95 8.22
CA SER A 70 -21.08 -31.10 6.76
C SER A 70 -19.90 -30.31 6.20
N VAL A 71 -19.09 -30.94 5.34
CA VAL A 71 -17.94 -30.31 4.70
C VAL A 71 -18.42 -29.31 3.64
N VAL A 72 -18.09 -28.04 3.84
CA VAL A 72 -18.39 -26.94 2.90
C VAL A 72 -17.19 -26.63 2.00
N PHE A 73 -15.97 -26.91 2.47
CA PHE A 73 -14.76 -26.89 1.66
C PHE A 73 -13.77 -27.95 2.17
N SER A 74 -13.06 -28.60 1.26
CA SER A 74 -11.87 -29.40 1.58
C SER A 74 -10.94 -29.40 0.37
N GLY A 75 -9.64 -29.16 0.58
CA GLY A 75 -8.67 -29.15 -0.51
C GLY A 75 -7.23 -28.91 -0.05
N ALA A 76 -6.29 -29.19 -0.95
CA ALA A 76 -4.89 -28.80 -0.80
C ALA A 76 -4.73 -27.28 -1.05
N ILE A 77 -3.78 -26.67 -0.34
CA ILE A 77 -3.47 -25.24 -0.43
C ILE A 77 -1.98 -25.11 -0.73
N SER A 78 -1.64 -24.47 -1.85
CA SER A 78 -0.26 -24.28 -2.28
C SER A 78 0.43 -23.19 -1.47
N ALA A 79 1.74 -23.36 -1.24
CA ALA A 79 2.61 -22.32 -0.71
C ALA A 79 2.90 -21.23 -1.77
N VAL A 80 3.07 -19.99 -1.30
CA VAL A 80 3.69 -18.90 -2.05
C VAL A 80 4.82 -18.33 -1.19
N GLU A 81 6.05 -18.31 -1.69
CA GLU A 81 7.19 -17.71 -0.99
C GLU A 81 7.02 -16.19 -0.91
N VAL A 82 7.38 -15.59 0.24
CA VAL A 82 7.29 -14.14 0.48
C VAL A 82 8.70 -13.56 0.66
N PRO A 83 9.40 -13.21 -0.43
CA PRO A 83 10.81 -12.80 -0.39
C PRO A 83 11.05 -11.45 0.29
N GLU A 84 9.99 -10.70 0.62
CA GLU A 84 10.08 -9.47 1.39
C GLU A 84 10.19 -9.71 2.91
N PHE A 85 9.82 -10.90 3.39
CA PHE A 85 10.00 -11.33 4.77
C PHE A 85 11.37 -12.02 4.91
N TYR A 86 12.35 -11.26 5.40
CA TYR A 86 13.74 -11.68 5.60
C TYR A 86 14.35 -10.88 6.76
N TYR A 87 15.40 -11.42 7.37
CA TYR A 87 16.16 -10.70 8.39
C TYR A 87 17.40 -10.01 7.83
N THR A 88 17.66 -8.78 8.26
CA THR A 88 18.89 -8.03 7.95
C THR A 88 20.08 -8.52 8.79
N GLN A 89 21.31 -8.18 8.38
CA GLN A 89 22.49 -8.38 9.20
C GLN A 89 22.49 -7.46 10.43
N ALA A 90 21.89 -6.27 10.35
CA ALA A 90 21.62 -5.41 11.51
C ALA A 90 20.74 -6.11 12.57
N GLU A 91 19.62 -6.72 12.16
CA GLU A 91 18.74 -7.53 13.02
C GLU A 91 19.47 -8.77 13.58
N LYS A 92 20.26 -9.47 12.76
CA LYS A 92 21.06 -10.64 13.17
C LYS A 92 22.23 -10.30 14.11
N ASN A 93 22.69 -9.05 14.11
CA ASN A 93 23.77 -8.57 14.98
C ASN A 93 23.25 -7.86 16.24
N GLN A 94 21.95 -7.63 16.35
CA GLN A 94 21.35 -6.95 17.50
C GLN A 94 21.56 -7.74 18.80
N GLY A 95 21.86 -7.04 19.89
CA GLY A 95 21.82 -7.62 21.24
C GLY A 95 20.57 -7.16 21.98
N ILE A 96 19.62 -8.09 22.24
CA ILE A 96 18.44 -7.80 23.06
C ILE A 96 18.71 -8.23 24.50
N SER A 97 18.59 -7.29 25.45
CA SER A 97 18.84 -7.54 26.87
C SER A 97 17.89 -8.59 27.44
N GLY A 98 18.41 -9.53 28.21
CA GLY A 98 17.65 -10.65 28.78
C GLY A 98 17.42 -11.85 27.85
N LEU A 99 17.68 -11.72 26.54
CA LEU A 99 17.56 -12.81 25.58
C LEU A 99 18.93 -13.42 25.23
N ALA A 100 18.94 -14.71 24.88
CA ALA A 100 20.12 -15.35 24.30
C ALA A 100 20.33 -14.86 22.86
N ASN A 101 21.58 -14.78 22.40
CA ASN A 101 21.94 -14.24 21.08
C ASN A 101 21.12 -14.87 19.94
N GLN A 102 20.54 -14.04 19.07
CA GLN A 102 19.67 -14.40 17.95
C GLN A 102 18.44 -15.27 18.31
N SER A 103 18.13 -15.49 19.60
CA SER A 103 17.06 -16.42 19.99
C SER A 103 15.66 -16.00 19.56
N TRP A 104 15.47 -14.71 19.24
CA TRP A 104 14.23 -14.15 18.69
C TRP A 104 14.07 -14.34 17.17
N ILE A 105 15.12 -14.77 16.47
CA ILE A 105 15.17 -14.88 15.01
C ILE A 105 14.70 -16.28 14.58
N GLY A 106 13.73 -16.33 13.66
CA GLY A 106 13.24 -17.55 13.03
C GLY A 106 14.07 -17.94 11.79
N ALA A 107 13.46 -18.68 10.86
CA ALA A 107 14.09 -18.95 9.56
C ALA A 107 14.14 -17.67 8.71
N ASP A 108 15.09 -17.60 7.76
CA ASP A 108 15.14 -16.51 6.76
C ASP A 108 14.02 -16.59 5.71
N THR A 109 13.30 -17.72 5.62
CA THR A 109 12.25 -17.98 4.64
C THR A 109 10.83 -17.97 5.23
N TYR A 110 9.87 -17.54 4.42
CA TYR A 110 8.44 -17.51 4.74
C TYR A 110 7.63 -18.03 3.55
N PHE A 111 6.77 -19.01 3.81
CA PHE A 111 5.82 -19.56 2.85
C PHE A 111 4.40 -19.26 3.30
N LYS A 112 3.71 -18.39 2.55
CA LYS A 112 2.31 -18.00 2.78
C LYS A 112 1.38 -19.04 2.19
N TYR A 113 0.32 -19.34 2.93
CA TYR A 113 -0.80 -20.16 2.49
C TYR A 113 -2.08 -19.38 2.78
N GLU A 114 -3.01 -19.34 1.83
CA GLU A 114 -4.27 -18.60 2.02
C GLU A 114 -5.43 -19.17 1.21
N LYS A 115 -6.63 -19.01 1.75
CA LYS A 115 -7.88 -19.32 1.06
C LYS A 115 -8.94 -18.27 1.37
N VAL A 116 -9.45 -17.64 0.31
CA VAL A 116 -10.69 -16.85 0.37
C VAL A 116 -11.86 -17.74 -0.01
N ILE A 117 -12.98 -17.62 0.71
CA ILE A 117 -14.21 -18.38 0.49
C ILE A 117 -15.44 -17.53 0.84
N SER A 118 -16.46 -17.58 -0.01
CA SER A 118 -17.80 -17.03 0.29
C SER A 118 -18.62 -18.06 1.06
N LEU A 119 -19.21 -17.65 2.19
CA LEU A 119 -19.96 -18.52 3.10
C LEU A 119 -21.33 -17.90 3.44
N GLN A 120 -22.26 -18.71 3.96
CA GLN A 120 -23.60 -18.20 4.30
C GLN A 120 -23.52 -17.18 5.44
N ALA A 121 -24.33 -16.12 5.37
CA ALA A 121 -24.38 -15.07 6.38
C ALA A 121 -24.90 -15.59 7.75
N GLY A 122 -24.33 -15.06 8.82
CA GLY A 122 -24.76 -15.30 10.21
C GLY A 122 -24.61 -16.74 10.69
N LYS A 123 -23.69 -17.53 10.12
CA LYS A 123 -23.45 -18.93 10.49
C LYS A 123 -22.09 -19.10 11.15
N SER A 124 -21.96 -20.10 12.01
CA SER A 124 -20.66 -20.52 12.53
C SER A 124 -20.11 -21.69 11.71
N TYR A 125 -18.79 -21.71 11.59
CA TYR A 125 -18.03 -22.73 10.87
C TYR A 125 -16.86 -23.20 11.73
N GLN A 126 -16.56 -24.49 11.65
CA GLN A 126 -15.32 -25.06 12.15
C GLN A 126 -14.34 -25.22 10.97
N TYR A 127 -13.06 -25.02 11.20
CA TYR A 127 -12.05 -25.27 10.17
C TYR A 127 -10.84 -26.00 10.76
N THR A 128 -10.15 -26.76 9.91
CA THR A 128 -8.90 -27.45 10.25
C THR A 128 -7.90 -27.26 9.12
N VAL A 129 -6.70 -26.80 9.47
CA VAL A 129 -5.55 -26.71 8.57
C VAL A 129 -4.57 -27.81 8.95
N ASN A 130 -4.10 -28.58 7.98
CA ASN A 130 -2.88 -29.36 8.10
C ASN A 130 -1.73 -28.62 7.42
N LEU A 131 -0.54 -28.62 8.04
CA LEU A 131 0.70 -28.14 7.45
C LEU A 131 1.84 -29.09 7.83
N GLY A 132 2.45 -29.75 6.85
CA GLY A 132 3.55 -30.70 7.08
C GLY A 132 3.20 -31.91 7.97
N GLY A 133 1.91 -32.20 8.16
CA GLY A 133 1.41 -33.20 9.11
C GLY A 133 0.90 -32.63 10.43
N GLN A 134 1.26 -31.41 10.81
CA GLN A 134 0.73 -30.73 12.00
C GLN A 134 -0.69 -30.20 11.74
N ASN A 135 -1.66 -30.55 12.59
CA ASN A 135 -3.02 -30.00 12.54
C ASN A 135 -3.17 -28.76 13.44
N PHE A 136 -3.93 -27.79 12.96
CA PHE A 136 -4.51 -26.69 13.73
C PHE A 136 -6.02 -26.62 13.44
N SER A 137 -6.87 -26.45 14.46
CA SER A 137 -8.33 -26.40 14.30
C SER A 137 -8.95 -25.30 15.15
N SER A 138 -9.85 -24.50 14.57
CA SER A 138 -10.64 -23.51 15.32
C SER A 138 -12.00 -23.23 14.66
N SER A 139 -12.68 -22.15 15.06
CA SER A 139 -14.06 -21.86 14.65
C SER A 139 -14.39 -20.37 14.66
N PHE A 140 -15.07 -19.89 13.62
CA PHE A 140 -15.47 -18.48 13.45
C PHE A 140 -16.95 -18.34 13.12
N LYS A 141 -17.42 -17.09 13.08
CA LYS A 141 -18.80 -16.69 12.70
C LYS A 141 -18.74 -15.72 11.52
N THR A 142 -19.51 -15.99 10.47
CA THR A 142 -19.67 -15.07 9.33
C THR A 142 -20.55 -13.89 9.68
N ALA A 143 -20.36 -12.77 8.98
CA ALA A 143 -21.18 -11.59 9.14
C ALA A 143 -22.68 -11.92 8.96
N PRO A 144 -23.58 -11.37 9.78
CA PRO A 144 -25.02 -11.46 9.54
C PRO A 144 -25.38 -10.69 8.26
N SER A 145 -26.63 -10.79 7.81
CA SER A 145 -27.08 -10.02 6.65
C SER A 145 -27.49 -8.60 7.07
N LEU A 146 -27.72 -7.71 6.09
CA LEU A 146 -28.16 -6.35 6.37
C LEU A 146 -29.62 -6.29 6.89
N SER A 147 -30.47 -7.25 6.50
CA SER A 147 -31.87 -7.36 6.92
C SER A 147 -32.05 -8.23 8.18
N ASP A 148 -31.46 -9.41 8.17
CA ASP A 148 -31.42 -10.38 9.28
C ASP A 148 -30.12 -10.24 10.07
N TRP A 149 -30.20 -9.47 11.16
CA TRP A 149 -29.20 -9.26 12.21
C TRP A 149 -29.89 -8.79 13.50
N GLU A 150 -29.31 -9.13 14.66
CA GLU A 150 -29.79 -8.74 16.00
C GLU A 150 -28.71 -7.96 16.79
N SER A 151 -27.45 -8.38 16.71
CA SER A 151 -26.31 -7.67 17.32
C SER A 151 -25.00 -7.94 16.60
N VAL A 152 -24.07 -6.99 16.70
CA VAL A 152 -22.66 -7.10 16.34
C VAL A 152 -21.82 -6.52 17.47
N ARG A 153 -20.85 -7.27 18.00
CA ARG A 153 -19.82 -6.76 18.92
C ARG A 153 -18.51 -6.63 18.17
N PHE A 154 -17.82 -5.51 18.27
CA PHE A 154 -16.44 -5.40 17.82
C PHE A 154 -15.61 -4.61 18.84
N ILE A 155 -14.30 -4.78 18.78
CA ILE A 155 -13.36 -4.15 19.71
C ILE A 155 -12.29 -3.42 18.91
N ALA A 156 -11.96 -2.19 19.32
CA ALA A 156 -10.89 -1.39 18.76
C ALA A 156 -9.77 -1.20 19.79
N LEU A 157 -8.53 -1.48 19.38
CA LEU A 157 -7.32 -1.28 20.17
C LEU A 157 -6.13 -0.98 19.25
N SER A 158 -5.31 -0.02 19.63
CA SER A 158 -4.19 0.51 18.82
C SER A 158 -2.91 0.55 19.65
N ASP A 159 -1.77 0.71 18.97
CA ASP A 159 -0.47 0.94 19.60
C ASP A 159 -0.12 -0.28 20.48
N SER A 160 -0.11 -1.46 19.83
CA SER A 160 0.20 -2.72 20.51
C SER A 160 1.70 -2.95 20.64
N GLU A 161 2.47 -2.46 19.67
CA GLU A 161 3.94 -2.39 19.51
C GLU A 161 4.85 -3.14 20.50
N THR A 162 4.55 -4.39 20.84
CA THR A 162 5.35 -5.14 21.81
C THR A 162 6.77 -5.33 21.29
N GLU A 163 7.75 -4.84 22.06
CA GLU A 163 9.16 -4.94 21.73
C GLU A 163 9.66 -6.40 21.60
N PRO A 164 10.55 -6.70 20.64
CA PRO A 164 10.72 -8.06 20.14
C PRO A 164 11.05 -9.14 21.18
N ARG A 165 10.22 -10.18 21.17
CA ARG A 165 10.28 -11.37 22.02
C ARG A 165 10.37 -11.05 23.51
N GLY A 166 9.46 -10.21 23.99
CA GLY A 166 9.28 -9.94 25.41
C GLY A 166 10.44 -9.15 26.02
N ARG A 167 10.74 -7.98 25.46
CA ARG A 167 11.45 -6.96 26.25
C ARG A 167 10.51 -6.53 27.37
N VAL A 168 10.75 -7.04 28.57
CA VAL A 168 9.88 -6.87 29.75
C VAL A 168 9.99 -5.48 30.40
N THR A 169 10.07 -4.40 29.59
CA THR A 169 10.07 -3.04 30.11
C THR A 169 8.72 -2.66 30.71
N ASN A 170 8.78 -1.97 31.84
CA ASN A 170 7.65 -1.30 32.47
C ASN A 170 7.70 0.17 32.01
N ARG A 171 6.74 0.62 31.19
CA ARG A 171 6.71 1.98 30.62
C ARG A 171 6.42 3.06 31.69
N ALA A 172 6.85 4.30 31.45
CA ALA A 172 6.69 5.40 32.40
C ALA A 172 5.21 5.76 32.62
N TRP A 173 4.73 5.76 33.86
CA TRP A 173 3.30 5.86 34.16
C TRP A 173 2.88 7.27 34.62
N TYR A 174 2.39 8.05 33.66
CA TYR A 174 1.95 9.43 33.87
C TYR A 174 0.79 9.54 34.88
N PRO A 175 0.86 10.45 35.87
CA PRO A 175 -0.25 10.71 36.77
C PRO A 175 -1.32 11.61 36.13
N GLY A 176 -2.57 11.27 36.43
CA GLY A 176 -3.79 11.98 36.04
C GLY A 176 -4.03 13.28 36.80
N ASN A 177 -5.28 13.51 37.24
CA ASN A 177 -5.61 14.58 38.18
C ASN A 177 -5.65 14.02 39.62
N PRO A 178 -4.85 14.52 40.59
CA PRO A 178 -3.88 15.62 40.49
C PRO A 178 -2.61 15.25 39.71
N LEU A 179 -2.05 16.23 38.99
CA LEU A 179 -0.92 16.08 38.05
C LEU A 179 0.42 15.64 38.66
N ILE A 180 0.45 15.39 39.97
CA ILE A 180 1.52 14.74 40.74
C ILE A 180 0.88 13.86 41.83
N ARG A 181 1.48 12.71 42.12
CA ARG A 181 1.07 11.84 43.23
C ARG A 181 1.52 12.46 44.55
N LEU A 182 0.70 12.36 45.61
CA LEU A 182 0.93 13.02 46.90
C LEU A 182 2.04 12.40 47.77
N PHE A 183 2.77 11.42 47.23
CA PHE A 183 3.87 10.71 47.86
C PHE A 183 5.00 10.47 46.84
N PRO A 184 6.29 10.47 47.25
CA PRO A 184 7.39 10.08 46.38
C PRO A 184 7.32 8.60 46.03
N VAL A 185 7.87 8.20 44.87
CA VAL A 185 7.82 6.79 44.42
C VAL A 185 8.51 5.89 45.47
N PRO A 186 7.80 4.91 46.07
CA PRO A 186 8.36 4.08 47.15
C PRO A 186 9.58 3.28 46.70
N SER A 187 10.56 3.09 47.57
CA SER A 187 11.76 2.27 47.26
C SER A 187 11.42 0.83 46.86
N ALA A 188 10.36 0.26 47.43
CA ALA A 188 9.81 -1.03 47.01
C ALA A 188 9.25 -1.02 45.58
N TRP A 189 8.66 0.09 45.11
CA TRP A 189 8.20 0.25 43.73
C TRP A 189 9.39 0.35 42.77
N LYS A 190 10.39 1.17 43.11
CA LYS A 190 11.63 1.31 42.32
C LYS A 190 12.35 -0.03 42.17
N SER A 191 12.31 -0.88 43.21
CA SER A 191 12.89 -2.22 43.18
C SER A 191 12.02 -3.27 42.47
N ALA A 192 10.74 -3.01 42.20
CA ALA A 192 9.81 -3.96 41.59
C ALA A 192 9.57 -3.70 40.08
N PHE A 193 9.43 -2.42 39.70
CA PHE A 193 9.09 -1.99 38.33
C PHE A 193 10.05 -0.92 37.77
N GLY A 194 10.83 -0.27 38.65
CA GLY A 194 11.68 0.85 38.29
C GLY A 194 10.95 2.20 38.25
N THR A 195 11.68 3.19 37.74
CA THR A 195 11.28 4.59 37.54
C THR A 195 11.96 5.12 36.30
N THR A 196 11.28 5.99 35.55
CA THR A 196 11.83 6.74 34.43
C THR A 196 11.92 8.23 34.82
N VAL A 197 12.88 8.97 34.28
CA VAL A 197 13.05 10.41 34.55
C VAL A 197 12.93 11.16 33.23
N GLU A 198 11.85 11.92 33.07
CA GLU A 198 11.53 12.70 31.86
C GLU A 198 11.41 14.18 32.24
N GLU A 199 12.14 15.06 31.54
CA GLU A 199 12.26 16.49 31.84
C GLU A 199 12.54 16.84 33.33
N GLY A 200 13.25 15.93 34.02
CA GLY A 200 13.59 16.04 35.44
C GLY A 200 12.54 15.50 36.42
N PHE A 201 11.42 14.94 35.94
CA PHE A 201 10.35 14.38 36.76
C PHE A 201 10.51 12.86 36.89
N GLU A 202 10.59 12.38 38.13
CA GLU A 202 10.61 10.95 38.42
C GLU A 202 9.19 10.37 38.32
N LEU A 203 8.96 9.59 37.27
CA LEU A 203 7.74 8.84 37.04
C LEU A 203 7.93 7.39 37.54
N PRO A 204 6.99 6.81 38.30
CA PRO A 204 6.96 5.38 38.54
C PRO A 204 6.70 4.65 37.22
N ASN A 205 7.33 3.50 37.01
CA ASN A 205 7.00 2.66 35.87
C ASN A 205 5.72 1.84 36.13
N TYR A 206 4.95 1.55 35.08
CA TYR A 206 3.66 0.86 35.15
C TYR A 206 3.81 -0.60 35.60
N MET A 207 2.86 -1.12 36.37
CA MET A 207 3.05 -2.37 37.14
C MET A 207 2.96 -3.67 36.31
N LEU A 208 2.57 -3.57 35.04
CA LEU A 208 2.71 -4.63 34.03
C LEU A 208 3.74 -4.19 32.99
N SER A 209 4.55 -5.13 32.51
CA SER A 209 5.35 -4.90 31.29
C SER A 209 4.45 -4.89 30.05
N GLU A 210 4.94 -4.35 28.93
CA GLU A 210 4.22 -4.29 27.64
C GLU A 210 3.64 -5.65 27.22
N GLU A 211 4.50 -6.69 27.09
CA GLU A 211 4.12 -8.09 26.82
C GLU A 211 2.97 -8.55 27.72
N LYS A 212 3.04 -8.27 29.02
CA LYS A 212 2.06 -8.73 29.99
C LYS A 212 0.78 -7.89 29.96
N GLY A 213 0.90 -6.59 29.73
CA GLY A 213 -0.22 -5.68 29.53
C GLY A 213 -1.06 -6.11 28.34
N PHE A 214 -0.44 -6.23 27.16
CA PHE A 214 -1.09 -6.68 25.94
C PHE A 214 -1.65 -8.10 26.07
N ALA A 215 -0.91 -9.05 26.66
CA ALA A 215 -1.40 -10.41 26.84
C ALA A 215 -2.62 -10.52 27.79
N GLU A 216 -2.69 -9.75 28.88
CA GLU A 216 -3.89 -9.73 29.75
C GLU A 216 -5.04 -8.94 29.09
N ASN A 217 -4.74 -7.89 28.32
CA ASN A 217 -5.72 -7.14 27.52
C ASN A 217 -6.38 -8.03 26.46
N LEU A 218 -5.59 -8.82 25.71
CA LEU A 218 -6.07 -9.81 24.73
C LEU A 218 -6.92 -10.92 25.39
N LYS A 219 -6.57 -11.40 26.59
CA LYS A 219 -7.43 -12.36 27.34
C LYS A 219 -8.78 -11.74 27.72
N ILE A 220 -8.78 -10.49 28.16
CA ILE A 220 -10.02 -9.76 28.48
C ILE A 220 -10.86 -9.62 27.21
N LEU A 221 -10.28 -9.14 26.11
CA LEU A 221 -10.92 -9.03 24.79
C LEU A 221 -11.54 -10.37 24.38
N LYS A 222 -10.75 -11.46 24.40
CA LYS A 222 -11.15 -12.82 24.02
C LYS A 222 -12.31 -13.34 24.87
N SER A 223 -12.37 -12.98 26.16
CA SER A 223 -13.51 -13.31 27.04
C SER A 223 -14.84 -12.66 26.63
N ARG A 224 -14.81 -11.61 25.79
CA ARG A 224 -15.99 -10.91 25.29
C ARG A 224 -16.58 -11.52 24.02
N ASN A 225 -15.85 -12.42 23.35
CA ASN A 225 -16.26 -13.04 22.09
C ASN A 225 -16.82 -12.00 21.09
N PRO A 226 -15.98 -11.08 20.59
CA PRO A 226 -16.40 -10.16 19.52
C PRO A 226 -16.69 -10.93 18.22
N ASP A 227 -17.29 -10.23 17.26
CA ASP A 227 -17.50 -10.70 15.90
C ASP A 227 -16.28 -10.38 15.00
N PHE A 228 -15.54 -9.30 15.28
CA PHE A 228 -14.26 -8.91 14.66
C PHE A 228 -13.48 -7.90 15.55
N VAL A 229 -12.22 -7.63 15.18
CA VAL A 229 -11.32 -6.70 15.89
C VAL A 229 -10.75 -5.65 14.92
N LEU A 230 -10.76 -4.39 15.33
CA LEU A 230 -10.14 -3.26 14.65
C LEU A 230 -8.78 -2.95 15.27
N MET A 231 -7.77 -2.66 14.44
CA MET A 231 -6.46 -2.18 14.90
C MET A 231 -6.04 -0.98 14.04
N PRO A 232 -6.26 0.26 14.49
CA PRO A 232 -6.05 1.45 13.67
C PRO A 232 -4.56 1.87 13.65
N GLY A 233 -3.69 1.00 13.12
CA GLY A 233 -2.26 1.23 12.94
C GLY A 233 -1.39 0.87 14.15
N ASP A 234 -0.10 0.86 13.89
CA ASP A 234 1.02 0.59 14.81
C ASP A 234 0.82 -0.69 15.62
N LEU A 235 0.69 -1.76 14.83
CA LEU A 235 0.62 -3.14 15.25
C LEU A 235 2.00 -3.61 15.76
N VAL A 236 3.08 -3.10 15.15
CA VAL A 236 4.47 -3.50 15.35
C VAL A 236 5.38 -2.31 15.57
N GLN A 237 6.43 -2.44 16.39
CA GLN A 237 7.46 -1.41 16.57
C GLN A 237 8.47 -1.37 15.39
N GLY A 238 7.94 -1.24 14.16
CA GLY A 238 8.67 -1.14 12.90
C GLY A 238 8.26 -2.17 11.84
N GLY A 239 7.48 -1.77 10.84
CA GLY A 239 7.02 -2.62 9.75
C GLY A 239 8.15 -3.12 8.85
N ALA A 240 9.22 -2.34 8.69
CA ALA A 240 10.44 -2.76 7.99
C ALA A 240 11.46 -3.45 8.92
N TYR A 241 11.10 -3.74 10.17
CA TYR A 241 11.89 -4.44 11.18
C TYR A 241 11.27 -5.81 11.48
N MET A 242 11.82 -6.89 10.93
CA MET A 242 11.14 -8.20 10.88
C MET A 242 10.84 -8.80 12.27
N PRO A 243 11.73 -8.68 13.29
CA PRO A 243 11.44 -9.15 14.65
C PRO A 243 10.18 -8.54 15.30
N GLY A 244 9.76 -7.33 14.90
CA GLY A 244 8.48 -6.75 15.37
C GLY A 244 7.28 -7.54 14.87
N TRP A 245 7.29 -7.97 13.61
CA TRP A 245 6.24 -8.83 13.04
C TRP A 245 6.20 -10.22 13.68
N ASP A 246 7.35 -10.90 13.82
CA ASP A 246 7.38 -12.20 14.50
C ASP A 246 6.83 -12.09 15.94
N GLU A 247 6.99 -10.94 16.61
CA GLU A 247 6.47 -10.69 17.95
C GLU A 247 4.97 -10.40 18.01
N PHE A 248 4.45 -9.50 17.16
CA PHE A 248 3.01 -9.28 17.01
C PHE A 248 2.28 -10.60 16.69
N TRP A 249 2.86 -11.43 15.82
CA TRP A 249 2.32 -12.75 15.53
C TRP A 249 2.49 -13.74 16.68
N ARG A 250 3.57 -13.69 17.48
CA ARG A 250 3.72 -14.48 18.72
C ARG A 250 2.57 -14.20 19.71
N HIS A 251 2.17 -12.93 19.81
CA HIS A 251 1.07 -12.47 20.66
C HIS A 251 -0.32 -12.85 20.14
N THR A 252 -0.57 -12.74 18.84
CA THR A 252 -1.95 -12.75 18.29
C THR A 252 -2.35 -14.00 17.51
N SER A 253 -1.40 -14.70 16.90
CA SER A 253 -1.62 -15.92 16.10
C SER A 253 -0.43 -16.87 16.25
N GLY A 254 0.01 -17.07 17.50
CA GLY A 254 1.34 -17.59 17.80
C GLY A 254 1.39 -18.36 19.12
N GLN A 255 2.50 -18.23 19.85
CA GLN A 255 2.81 -19.06 21.03
C GLN A 255 2.16 -18.55 22.32
N LEU A 256 1.80 -17.27 22.42
CA LEU A 256 1.13 -16.73 23.62
C LEU A 256 -0.39 -16.85 23.53
N ASP A 257 -0.97 -16.44 22.40
CA ASP A 257 -2.40 -16.62 22.13
C ASP A 257 -2.64 -16.84 20.62
N GLN A 258 -3.83 -17.35 20.31
CA GLN A 258 -4.45 -17.28 18.99
C GLN A 258 -5.79 -16.57 19.20
N ILE A 259 -5.90 -15.32 18.77
CA ILE A 259 -7.14 -14.51 18.86
C ILE A 259 -7.79 -14.37 17.49
N PHE A 260 -6.97 -14.19 16.45
CA PHE A 260 -7.44 -13.99 15.08
C PHE A 260 -7.79 -15.30 14.36
N ASP A 261 -7.66 -16.45 15.02
CA ASP A 261 -8.18 -17.75 14.57
C ASP A 261 -9.71 -17.85 14.70
N ARG A 262 -10.34 -16.95 15.48
CA ARG A 262 -11.80 -16.89 15.66
C ARG A 262 -12.41 -15.56 15.26
N PHE A 263 -11.71 -14.47 15.55
CA PHE A 263 -12.21 -13.10 15.39
C PHE A 263 -11.39 -12.40 14.30
N PRO A 264 -11.95 -12.12 13.12
CA PRO A 264 -11.21 -11.49 12.03
C PRO A 264 -10.58 -10.15 12.43
N ILE A 265 -9.34 -9.92 11.97
CA ILE A 265 -8.66 -8.62 12.10
C ILE A 265 -9.00 -7.71 10.91
N ILE A 266 -9.19 -6.42 11.19
CA ILE A 266 -9.32 -5.35 10.20
C ILE A 266 -8.32 -4.24 10.58
N PRO A 267 -7.07 -4.27 10.08
CA PRO A 267 -6.03 -3.33 10.49
C PRO A 267 -5.90 -2.11 9.55
N ALA A 268 -5.48 -0.97 10.09
CA ALA A 268 -5.03 0.21 9.33
C ALA A 268 -3.49 0.30 9.30
N LEU A 269 -2.96 1.26 8.53
CA LEU A 269 -1.55 1.64 8.54
C LEU A 269 -1.31 2.81 9.51
N GLY A 270 -0.34 2.66 10.41
CA GLY A 270 0.26 3.73 11.20
C GLY A 270 1.68 4.10 10.74
N ASN A 271 2.37 4.90 11.55
CA ASN A 271 3.71 5.38 11.20
C ASN A 271 4.80 4.34 11.44
N TRP A 272 4.67 3.50 12.46
CA TRP A 272 5.61 2.41 12.69
C TRP A 272 5.52 1.34 11.60
N GLU A 273 4.37 1.13 10.95
CA GLU A 273 4.30 0.28 9.74
C GLU A 273 5.23 0.76 8.59
N ALA A 274 5.60 2.04 8.54
CA ALA A 274 6.58 2.60 7.62
C ALA A 274 8.01 2.70 8.19
N PHE A 275 8.23 2.30 9.45
CA PHE A 275 9.50 2.48 10.15
C PHE A 275 10.42 1.25 10.08
N GLY A 276 11.73 1.49 9.92
CA GLY A 276 12.77 0.46 9.81
C GLY A 276 13.41 -0.02 11.12
N GLY A 277 13.14 0.60 12.26
CA GLY A 277 13.80 0.23 13.52
C GLY A 277 15.33 0.31 13.40
N VAL A 278 16.02 -0.75 13.83
CA VAL A 278 17.49 -0.89 13.70
C VAL A 278 18.00 -0.89 12.25
N ASN A 279 17.12 -1.05 11.26
CA ASN A 279 17.46 -1.02 9.83
C ASN A 279 17.60 0.41 9.27
N GLY A 280 17.69 1.43 10.13
CA GLY A 280 17.91 2.83 9.74
C GLY A 280 16.65 3.70 9.71
N SER A 281 15.69 3.47 10.62
CA SER A 281 14.49 4.30 10.77
C SER A 281 13.72 4.45 9.44
N TYR A 282 13.22 5.64 9.09
CA TYR A 282 12.58 5.92 7.79
C TYR A 282 13.56 6.01 6.59
N GLY A 283 14.85 5.70 6.79
CA GLY A 283 15.87 5.75 5.74
C GLY A 283 15.96 4.47 4.90
N PHE A 284 17.17 4.17 4.42
CA PHE A 284 17.49 2.96 3.65
C PHE A 284 18.19 1.93 4.54
N ASN A 285 17.86 0.66 4.36
CA ASN A 285 18.57 -0.45 5.02
C ASN A 285 19.86 -0.85 4.28
N GLU A 286 20.60 -1.78 4.88
CA GLU A 286 21.85 -2.35 4.35
C GLU A 286 21.76 -2.95 2.94
N ARG A 287 20.56 -3.32 2.46
CA ARG A 287 20.32 -3.84 1.10
C ARG A 287 20.01 -2.73 0.09
N GLY A 288 20.04 -1.46 0.50
CA GLY A 288 19.66 -0.31 -0.31
C GLY A 288 18.15 -0.17 -0.52
N VAL A 289 17.32 -0.85 0.29
CA VAL A 289 15.86 -0.77 0.20
C VAL A 289 15.36 0.33 1.15
N PHE A 290 14.44 1.17 0.68
CA PHE A 290 13.82 2.22 1.47
C PHE A 290 12.83 1.61 2.47
N ASN A 291 13.00 1.91 3.76
CA ASN A 291 12.23 1.26 4.82
C ASN A 291 10.72 1.56 4.78
N PRO A 292 10.23 2.78 4.46
CA PRO A 292 8.80 3.04 4.26
C PRO A 292 8.14 2.10 3.24
N VAL A 293 8.79 1.90 2.08
CA VAL A 293 8.28 1.01 1.03
C VAL A 293 8.32 -0.44 1.47
N LEU A 294 9.41 -0.88 2.12
CA LEU A 294 9.53 -2.25 2.64
C LEU A 294 8.48 -2.56 3.71
N GLY A 295 8.27 -1.65 4.66
CA GLY A 295 7.37 -1.87 5.79
C GLY A 295 5.91 -1.94 5.38
N ARG A 296 5.46 -1.02 4.52
CA ARG A 296 4.11 -1.03 3.94
C ARG A 296 3.91 -2.25 3.03
N LEU A 297 4.90 -2.61 2.21
CA LEU A 297 4.87 -3.86 1.43
C LEU A 297 4.73 -5.10 2.32
N ARG A 298 5.40 -5.13 3.48
CA ARG A 298 5.27 -6.21 4.48
C ARG A 298 3.88 -6.25 5.11
N PHE A 299 3.33 -5.11 5.53
CA PHE A 299 1.94 -5.00 6.01
C PHE A 299 0.96 -5.58 4.99
N HIS A 300 1.05 -5.17 3.71
CA HIS A 300 0.17 -5.70 2.67
C HIS A 300 0.38 -7.21 2.45
N ARG A 301 1.61 -7.74 2.52
CA ARG A 301 1.84 -9.20 2.44
C ARG A 301 1.17 -9.98 3.58
N PHE A 302 0.94 -9.36 4.73
CA PHE A 302 0.17 -9.92 5.85
C PHE A 302 -1.35 -9.70 5.76
N PHE A 303 -1.82 -8.56 5.24
CA PHE A 303 -3.22 -8.15 5.40
C PHE A 303 -4.02 -7.90 4.10
N GLU A 304 -3.42 -8.09 2.92
CA GLU A 304 -4.11 -7.86 1.64
C GLU A 304 -5.20 -8.90 1.37
N PHE A 305 -6.45 -8.42 1.31
CA PHE A 305 -7.67 -9.16 1.02
C PHE A 305 -8.14 -8.84 -0.42
N PRO A 306 -8.56 -9.82 -1.24
CA PRO A 306 -8.99 -9.54 -2.62
C PRO A 306 -10.19 -8.59 -2.70
N SER A 307 -9.98 -7.43 -3.31
CA SER A 307 -11.01 -6.40 -3.52
C SER A 307 -11.53 -6.43 -4.96
N GLU A 308 -12.80 -6.06 -5.12
CA GLU A 308 -13.47 -5.84 -6.41
C GLU A 308 -13.76 -4.34 -6.67
N ASP A 309 -13.35 -3.47 -5.73
CA ASP A 309 -13.53 -2.02 -5.81
C ASP A 309 -12.50 -1.38 -6.76
N GLN A 310 -12.97 -0.84 -7.88
CA GLN A 310 -12.14 -0.24 -8.93
C GLN A 310 -11.64 1.18 -8.59
N ASP A 311 -12.17 1.83 -7.55
CA ASP A 311 -11.68 3.12 -7.07
C ASP A 311 -10.59 2.99 -5.98
N GLN A 312 -10.38 1.77 -5.46
CA GLN A 312 -9.38 1.42 -4.44
C GLN A 312 -7.95 1.33 -5.02
N LYS A 313 -7.50 2.43 -5.64
CA LYS A 313 -6.34 2.51 -6.56
C LYS A 313 -4.96 2.30 -5.93
N HIS A 314 -4.81 2.45 -4.61
CA HIS A 314 -3.51 2.44 -3.93
C HIS A 314 -3.36 1.19 -3.06
N ARG A 315 -3.55 0.01 -3.68
CA ARG A 315 -3.59 -1.28 -2.99
C ARG A 315 -4.63 -1.24 -1.85
N GLN A 316 -4.39 -1.89 -0.71
CA GLN A 316 -5.24 -1.81 0.49
C GLN A 316 -4.62 -0.94 1.59
N SER A 317 -3.99 0.18 1.22
CA SER A 317 -3.65 1.22 2.20
C SER A 317 -4.90 1.89 2.74
N TYR A 318 -5.93 2.02 1.88
CA TYR A 318 -7.31 2.36 2.24
C TYR A 318 -8.27 1.33 1.62
N TYR A 319 -9.30 0.94 2.36
CA TYR A 319 -10.26 -0.08 1.94
C TYR A 319 -11.53 -0.10 2.80
N ARG A 320 -12.58 -0.75 2.30
CA ARG A 320 -13.88 -0.91 2.99
C ARG A 320 -14.11 -2.35 3.41
N THR A 321 -14.53 -2.54 4.66
CA THR A 321 -15.07 -3.81 5.16
C THR A 321 -16.49 -3.64 5.68
N ASP A 322 -17.43 -4.39 5.11
CA ASP A 322 -18.80 -4.48 5.63
C ASP A 322 -18.96 -5.73 6.51
N TYR A 323 -19.60 -5.60 7.67
CA TYR A 323 -19.97 -6.71 8.55
C TYR A 323 -21.45 -6.57 8.99
N GLY A 324 -22.36 -7.17 8.21
CA GLY A 324 -23.81 -7.04 8.40
C GLY A 324 -24.26 -5.58 8.26
N PRO A 325 -24.85 -4.96 9.31
CA PRO A 325 -25.24 -3.54 9.29
C PRO A 325 -24.04 -2.58 9.39
N VAL A 326 -22.89 -3.04 9.89
CA VAL A 326 -21.71 -2.20 10.12
C VAL A 326 -20.91 -2.05 8.83
N THR A 327 -20.39 -0.86 8.59
CA THR A 327 -19.34 -0.58 7.60
C THR A 327 -18.17 0.08 8.30
N ILE A 328 -16.99 -0.47 8.07
CA ILE A 328 -15.70 0.08 8.48
C ILE A 328 -15.02 0.63 7.23
N LEU A 329 -14.70 1.92 7.22
CA LEU A 329 -13.84 2.53 6.21
C LEU A 329 -12.45 2.71 6.82
N THR A 330 -11.49 1.91 6.37
CA THR A 330 -10.08 2.00 6.77
C THR A 330 -9.37 2.99 5.84
N LEU A 331 -8.69 4.00 6.40
CA LEU A 331 -7.97 5.02 5.66
C LEU A 331 -6.47 4.99 5.98
N ASP A 332 -5.67 5.35 4.99
CA ASP A 332 -4.24 5.68 5.16
C ASP A 332 -4.15 7.12 5.67
N SER A 333 -3.57 7.28 6.87
CA SER A 333 -3.35 8.61 7.47
C SER A 333 -2.09 9.32 6.96
N SER A 334 -1.23 8.66 6.17
CA SER A 334 -0.05 9.29 5.56
C SER A 334 -0.41 10.05 4.29
N ASN A 335 -0.05 11.33 4.15
CA ASN A 335 -0.33 12.11 2.95
C ASN A 335 0.78 12.01 1.89
N GLY A 336 2.00 12.37 2.28
CA GLY A 336 3.15 12.52 1.40
C GLY A 336 3.06 13.65 0.35
N THR A 337 2.02 14.50 0.36
CA THR A 337 1.96 15.72 -0.48
C THR A 337 1.03 16.84 0.05
N PRO A 338 1.45 18.12 0.03
CA PRO A 338 2.83 18.61 0.07
C PRO A 338 3.42 18.40 1.47
N ASP A 339 4.69 18.04 1.54
CA ASP A 339 5.35 17.57 2.77
C ASP A 339 5.81 18.72 3.67
N GLN A 340 4.88 19.25 4.47
CA GLN A 340 5.16 20.32 5.43
C GLN A 340 5.88 19.78 6.67
N LYS A 341 6.95 20.47 7.07
CA LYS A 341 7.78 20.10 8.22
C LYS A 341 7.80 21.20 9.26
N ARG A 342 8.03 20.83 10.52
CA ARG A 342 8.18 21.77 11.65
C ARG A 342 9.34 22.75 11.45
N SER A 343 10.31 22.41 10.61
CA SER A 343 11.41 23.28 10.17
C SER A 343 10.98 24.47 9.32
N ASP A 344 9.81 24.40 8.68
CA ASP A 344 9.36 25.38 7.69
C ASP A 344 8.81 26.66 8.38
N PHE A 345 8.59 26.58 9.70
CA PHE A 345 8.18 27.67 10.57
C PHE A 345 9.36 28.17 11.39
N SER A 346 9.71 29.45 11.26
CA SER A 346 10.65 30.11 12.17
C SER A 346 10.07 30.30 13.57
N ASP A 347 10.90 30.52 14.59
CA ASP A 347 10.44 30.63 15.99
C ASP A 347 9.51 31.83 16.28
N SER A 348 9.41 32.79 15.36
CA SER A 348 8.42 33.88 15.37
C SER A 348 7.12 33.56 14.63
N GLN A 349 7.06 32.47 13.86
CA GLN A 349 5.84 31.93 13.26
C GLN A 349 5.21 30.82 14.12
N LYS A 350 5.96 30.24 15.06
CA LYS A 350 5.48 29.15 15.91
C LYS A 350 4.49 29.63 16.98
N VAL A 351 3.33 29.00 17.05
CA VAL A 351 2.34 29.24 18.12
C VAL A 351 2.75 28.57 19.42
N LYS A 352 2.38 29.20 20.55
CA LYS A 352 2.83 28.84 21.92
C LYS A 352 1.68 28.58 22.91
N ASN A 353 0.45 28.81 22.46
CA ASN A 353 -0.79 28.68 23.23
C ASN A 353 -1.75 27.73 22.49
N LYS A 354 -3.02 27.71 22.91
CA LYS A 354 -4.13 26.93 22.29
C LYS A 354 -4.58 27.43 20.90
N GLU A 355 -3.66 27.98 20.12
CA GLU A 355 -3.95 28.75 18.89
C GLU A 355 -3.86 27.86 17.65
N MET A 356 -5.00 27.31 17.21
CA MET A 356 -5.14 26.64 15.91
C MET A 356 -5.03 27.65 14.76
N THR A 357 -3.82 27.83 14.23
CA THR A 357 -3.54 28.74 13.10
C THR A 357 -3.23 28.02 11.79
N GLU A 358 -2.69 26.80 11.85
CA GLU A 358 -2.46 25.92 10.72
C GLU A 358 -3.11 24.56 10.98
N ILE A 359 -3.72 23.95 9.96
CA ILE A 359 -4.22 22.56 10.03
C ILE A 359 -3.07 21.56 9.76
N GLY A 360 -2.11 21.97 8.93
CA GLY A 360 -1.05 21.10 8.42
C GLY A 360 -1.48 20.29 7.20
N THR A 361 -0.51 19.75 6.45
CA THR A 361 -0.77 18.98 5.22
C THR A 361 -0.45 17.49 5.36
N ASP A 362 0.62 17.09 6.04
CA ASP A 362 0.92 15.67 6.30
C ASP A 362 1.02 15.38 7.81
N THR A 363 0.63 14.18 8.22
CA THR A 363 0.66 13.74 9.63
C THR A 363 2.05 13.31 10.08
N GLN A 364 3.03 13.24 9.17
CA GLN A 364 4.43 12.90 9.43
C GLN A 364 5.38 13.74 8.57
N GLU A 365 6.57 14.08 9.09
CA GLU A 365 7.57 14.90 8.37
C GLU A 365 8.79 14.10 7.83
N ASN A 366 8.77 12.77 7.90
CA ASN A 366 9.96 11.93 7.76
C ASN A 366 10.33 11.59 6.31
N TYR A 367 9.35 11.32 5.45
CA TYR A 367 9.56 11.03 4.02
C TYR A 367 8.47 11.68 3.17
N THR A 368 8.79 12.00 1.91
CA THR A 368 7.85 12.55 0.94
C THR A 368 7.22 11.48 0.04
N GLN A 369 6.07 11.74 -0.59
CA GLN A 369 5.56 10.84 -1.65
C GLN A 369 6.52 10.80 -2.86
N ALA A 370 7.29 11.87 -3.10
CA ALA A 370 8.31 11.88 -4.15
C ALA A 370 9.44 10.86 -3.88
N GLU A 371 9.97 10.82 -2.66
CA GLU A 371 10.98 9.84 -2.22
C GLU A 371 10.38 8.42 -2.12
N TYR A 372 9.13 8.30 -1.66
CA TYR A 372 8.41 7.03 -1.63
C TYR A 372 8.27 6.42 -3.03
N ASN A 373 7.88 7.24 -4.01
CA ASN A 373 7.70 6.82 -5.39
C ASN A 373 9.03 6.59 -6.12
N SER A 374 10.08 7.40 -5.87
CA SER A 374 11.40 7.15 -6.48
C SER A 374 12.08 5.88 -5.93
N ALA A 375 11.75 5.49 -4.69
CA ALA A 375 12.09 4.19 -4.12
C ALA A 375 11.22 3.01 -4.62
N GLY A 376 10.29 3.24 -5.55
CA GLY A 376 9.43 2.20 -6.15
C GLY A 376 8.11 1.93 -5.41
N GLY A 377 7.77 2.76 -4.43
CA GLY A 377 6.45 2.76 -3.81
C GLY A 377 5.35 3.22 -4.77
N SER A 378 4.11 2.76 -4.53
CA SER A 378 2.93 3.11 -5.35
C SER A 378 1.58 3.02 -4.62
N ASP A 379 1.60 2.61 -3.35
CA ASP A 379 0.43 2.38 -2.50
C ASP A 379 0.16 3.54 -1.52
N LEU A 380 0.95 4.61 -1.55
CA LEU A 380 0.75 5.82 -0.73
C LEU A 380 -0.20 6.79 -1.45
N SER A 381 -1.29 7.19 -0.80
CA SER A 381 -2.26 8.16 -1.33
C SER A 381 -2.56 9.24 -0.31
N GLY A 382 -2.46 10.50 -0.74
CA GLY A 382 -2.96 11.61 0.04
C GLY A 382 -4.42 11.49 0.47
N PHE A 383 -4.80 12.08 1.59
CA PHE A 383 -6.17 12.08 2.12
C PHE A 383 -6.97 13.36 1.83
N GLY A 384 -6.32 14.43 1.35
CA GLY A 384 -6.97 15.72 1.11
C GLY A 384 -7.97 15.75 -0.07
N PRO A 385 -8.88 16.74 -0.13
CA PRO A 385 -9.87 16.89 -1.21
C PRO A 385 -9.26 16.80 -2.61
N GLY A 386 -9.90 16.00 -3.46
CA GLY A 386 -9.44 15.72 -4.83
C GLY A 386 -8.43 14.58 -4.94
N SER A 387 -7.91 14.03 -3.82
CA SER A 387 -7.06 12.83 -3.87
C SER A 387 -7.85 11.57 -4.24
N PRO A 388 -7.18 10.50 -4.70
CA PRO A 388 -7.82 9.22 -4.97
C PRO A 388 -8.50 8.59 -3.74
N GLN A 389 -7.89 8.69 -2.56
CA GLN A 389 -8.49 8.25 -1.30
C GLN A 389 -9.73 9.08 -0.92
N TYR A 390 -9.69 10.42 -1.05
CA TYR A 390 -10.83 11.27 -0.73
C TYR A 390 -12.02 11.00 -1.67
N GLN A 391 -11.77 10.85 -2.97
CA GLN A 391 -12.79 10.50 -3.96
C GLN A 391 -13.39 9.10 -3.70
N TRP A 392 -12.56 8.14 -3.30
CA TRP A 392 -13.00 6.79 -2.90
C TRP A 392 -13.84 6.81 -1.63
N LEU A 393 -13.45 7.63 -0.65
CA LEU A 393 -14.12 7.81 0.63
C LEU A 393 -15.51 8.44 0.46
N GLU A 394 -15.63 9.53 -0.30
CA GLU A 394 -16.92 10.18 -0.56
C GLU A 394 -17.91 9.20 -1.22
N LYS A 395 -17.48 8.49 -2.28
CA LYS A 395 -18.27 7.43 -2.93
C LYS A 395 -18.71 6.33 -1.96
N ASN A 396 -17.83 5.90 -1.06
CA ASN A 396 -18.14 4.82 -0.12
C ASN A 396 -19.03 5.26 1.05
N LEU A 397 -18.95 6.53 1.46
CA LEU A 397 -19.89 7.15 2.38
C LEU A 397 -21.29 7.27 1.76
N GLU A 398 -21.39 7.78 0.52
CA GLU A 398 -22.65 7.81 -0.25
C GLU A 398 -23.26 6.40 -0.40
N LEU A 399 -22.44 5.40 -0.74
CA LEU A 399 -22.89 4.03 -0.91
C LEU A 399 -23.29 3.36 0.42
N ALA A 400 -22.63 3.68 1.54
CA ALA A 400 -23.01 3.15 2.85
C ALA A 400 -24.28 3.81 3.39
N GLN A 401 -24.41 5.14 3.24
CA GLN A 401 -25.60 5.90 3.64
C GLN A 401 -26.84 5.48 2.84
N SER A 402 -26.73 5.36 1.51
CA SER A 402 -27.84 4.89 0.65
C SER A 402 -28.23 3.42 0.89
N GLN A 403 -27.36 2.63 1.52
CA GLN A 403 -27.66 1.27 2.00
C GLN A 403 -28.19 1.24 3.45
N GLY A 404 -28.34 2.38 4.12
CA GLY A 404 -28.82 2.45 5.51
C GLY A 404 -27.86 1.81 6.52
N ARG A 405 -26.55 1.82 6.24
CA ARG A 405 -25.51 1.16 7.04
C ARG A 405 -24.99 2.06 8.17
N LEU A 406 -24.53 1.44 9.24
CA LEU A 406 -23.91 2.10 10.38
C LEU A 406 -22.42 2.30 10.06
N VAL A 407 -22.03 3.53 9.75
CA VAL A 407 -20.67 3.85 9.31
C VAL A 407 -19.76 4.20 10.47
N PHE A 408 -18.61 3.53 10.52
CA PHE A 408 -17.47 3.87 11.35
C PHE A 408 -16.22 3.98 10.47
N VAL A 409 -15.25 4.76 10.93
CA VAL A 409 -13.98 4.98 10.22
C VAL A 409 -12.82 4.57 11.12
N GLN A 410 -11.73 4.10 10.53
CA GLN A 410 -10.47 3.93 11.25
C GLN A 410 -9.26 4.41 10.45
N PHE A 411 -8.29 4.99 11.14
CA PHE A 411 -6.96 5.37 10.65
C PHE A 411 -6.09 5.76 11.84
N HIS A 412 -4.77 5.81 11.68
CA HIS A 412 -3.87 5.88 12.83
C HIS A 412 -3.78 7.24 13.53
N HIS A 413 -3.32 8.29 12.85
CA HIS A 413 -3.01 9.56 13.53
C HIS A 413 -4.29 10.32 13.95
N ILE A 414 -4.54 10.48 15.26
CA ILE A 414 -5.75 11.09 15.82
C ILE A 414 -5.84 12.63 15.61
N PRO A 415 -6.86 13.17 14.91
CA PRO A 415 -6.99 14.62 14.68
C PRO A 415 -7.40 15.45 15.90
N TYR A 416 -8.12 14.87 16.86
CA TYR A 416 -8.71 15.58 18.00
C TYR A 416 -8.28 14.94 19.32
N SER A 417 -6.98 15.08 19.61
CA SER A 417 -6.30 14.55 20.81
C SER A 417 -5.76 15.66 21.72
N SER A 418 -5.74 15.39 23.02
CA SER A 418 -5.08 16.16 24.09
C SER A 418 -3.65 15.67 24.40
N GLY A 419 -3.20 14.59 23.76
CA GLY A 419 -1.93 13.92 23.95
C GLY A 419 -0.75 14.57 23.22
N GLU A 420 0.35 13.82 23.15
CA GLU A 420 1.66 14.35 22.76
C GLU A 420 1.73 14.82 21.28
N HIS A 421 0.85 14.34 20.41
CA HIS A 421 0.83 14.69 18.98
C HIS A 421 -0.41 15.49 18.55
N GLY A 422 -1.35 15.78 19.46
CA GLY A 422 -2.57 16.58 19.22
C GLY A 422 -2.40 18.09 18.94
N VAL A 423 -1.16 18.61 18.83
CA VAL A 423 -0.86 20.01 18.47
C VAL A 423 -0.53 20.15 16.97
N PRO A 424 -0.86 21.29 16.32
CA PRO A 424 -0.55 21.49 14.91
C PRO A 424 0.96 21.57 14.67
N ILE A 425 1.37 21.28 13.42
CA ILE A 425 2.78 21.20 13.00
C ILE A 425 3.58 22.50 13.23
N ASN A 426 2.90 23.66 13.31
CA ASN A 426 3.50 24.96 13.60
C ASN A 426 3.55 25.32 15.11
N HIS A 427 3.13 24.45 16.02
CA HIS A 427 3.23 24.71 17.46
C HIS A 427 4.67 24.48 17.96
N GLU A 428 5.14 25.25 18.94
CA GLU A 428 6.54 25.12 19.43
C GLU A 428 6.83 23.75 20.08
N LEU A 429 5.80 23.11 20.65
CA LEU A 429 5.82 21.73 21.16
C LEU A 429 5.42 20.66 20.11
N ALA A 430 5.39 20.99 18.82
CA ALA A 430 5.12 20.01 17.78
C ALA A 430 6.26 19.00 17.64
N THR A 431 5.91 17.75 17.32
CA THR A 431 6.81 16.59 17.25
C THR A 431 7.22 16.22 15.83
N GLY A 432 6.57 16.79 14.80
CA GLY A 432 6.73 16.36 13.41
C GLY A 432 5.83 15.19 13.00
N GLN A 433 4.97 14.70 13.90
CA GLN A 433 4.04 13.59 13.64
C GLN A 433 2.62 13.87 14.16
N GLY A 434 1.97 14.99 13.78
CA GLY A 434 0.68 15.39 14.36
C GLY A 434 -0.53 14.93 13.55
N GLY A 435 -1.57 14.36 14.18
CA GLY A 435 -2.80 13.92 13.48
C GLY A 435 -3.73 15.04 13.01
N VAL A 436 -3.47 16.29 13.38
CA VAL A 436 -4.28 17.49 13.08
C VAL A 436 -4.66 17.65 11.59
N PRO A 437 -3.83 17.30 10.58
CA PRO A 437 -4.21 17.35 9.17
C PRO A 437 -5.45 16.52 8.80
N MET A 438 -5.69 15.41 9.51
CA MET A 438 -6.87 14.54 9.27
C MET A 438 -8.21 15.22 9.56
N ARG A 439 -8.21 16.41 10.20
CA ARG A 439 -9.41 17.26 10.37
C ARG A 439 -10.06 17.65 9.05
N ILE A 440 -9.31 17.67 7.94
CA ILE A 440 -9.85 17.95 6.60
C ILE A 440 -10.95 16.96 6.17
N LEU A 441 -11.06 15.81 6.84
CA LEU A 441 -12.11 14.81 6.60
C LEU A 441 -13.37 15.01 7.46
N ASN A 442 -13.33 15.78 8.56
CA ASN A 442 -14.50 15.90 9.46
C ASN A 442 -15.76 16.43 8.75
N PRO A 443 -15.72 17.47 7.89
CA PRO A 443 -16.91 17.94 7.18
C PRO A 443 -17.56 16.88 6.28
N LEU A 444 -16.77 15.92 5.78
CA LEU A 444 -17.26 14.79 4.98
C LEU A 444 -17.88 13.71 5.88
N PHE A 445 -17.27 13.44 7.03
CA PHE A 445 -17.79 12.50 8.03
C PHE A 445 -19.12 12.99 8.65
N GLU A 446 -19.21 14.27 8.97
CA GLU A 446 -20.41 14.93 9.52
C GLU A 446 -21.55 14.94 8.49
N LYS A 447 -21.27 15.39 7.24
CA LYS A 447 -22.20 15.34 6.09
C LYS A 447 -22.85 13.97 5.88
N PHE A 448 -22.10 12.89 6.11
CA PHE A 448 -22.58 11.52 5.85
C PHE A 448 -23.04 10.75 7.10
N GLY A 449 -22.91 11.32 8.30
CA GLY A 449 -23.37 10.70 9.55
C GLY A 449 -22.47 9.56 10.05
N VAL A 450 -21.14 9.72 9.95
CA VAL A 450 -20.18 8.78 10.55
C VAL A 450 -20.32 8.80 12.07
N ILE A 451 -20.57 7.63 12.66
CA ILE A 451 -20.95 7.50 14.07
C ILE A 451 -19.73 7.68 14.98
N ALA A 452 -18.62 7.04 14.62
CA ALA A 452 -17.34 7.24 15.29
C ALA A 452 -16.13 6.96 14.38
N VAL A 453 -15.02 7.61 14.71
CA VAL A 453 -13.67 7.41 14.19
C VAL A 453 -12.82 6.77 15.29
N PHE A 454 -12.07 5.71 14.95
CA PHE A 454 -11.12 5.05 15.86
C PHE A 454 -9.68 5.27 15.37
N ALA A 455 -8.82 5.71 16.29
CA ALA A 455 -7.43 6.09 16.02
C ALA A 455 -6.51 5.71 17.20
N GLY A 456 -5.21 5.96 17.05
CA GLY A 456 -4.17 5.69 18.05
C GLY A 456 -3.16 6.83 18.14
N HIS A 457 -1.87 6.49 18.16
CA HIS A 457 -0.69 7.37 18.00
C HIS A 457 -0.31 8.23 19.21
N ASP A 458 -1.28 8.89 19.83
CA ASP A 458 -1.03 9.78 20.98
C ASP A 458 -0.81 9.02 22.30
N GLU A 459 -0.87 7.68 22.25
CA GLU A 459 -0.89 6.73 23.36
C GLU A 459 -2.02 6.98 24.39
N LEU A 460 -3.07 7.75 24.11
CA LEU A 460 -4.13 8.02 25.09
C LEU A 460 -5.26 7.00 25.02
N PHE A 461 -6.13 7.09 26.02
CA PHE A 461 -7.51 6.66 25.87
C PHE A 461 -8.37 7.90 26.09
N GLU A 462 -8.80 8.52 25.00
CA GLU A 462 -9.51 9.80 24.96
C GLU A 462 -10.77 9.69 24.11
N ARG A 463 -11.84 10.39 24.51
CA ARG A 463 -13.03 10.60 23.70
C ARG A 463 -13.25 12.08 23.44
N SER A 464 -13.24 12.44 22.16
CA SER A 464 -13.65 13.74 21.63
C SER A 464 -15.03 13.65 20.97
N PHE A 465 -15.70 14.80 20.82
CA PHE A 465 -16.91 14.93 20.00
C PHE A 465 -16.88 16.29 19.29
N VAL A 466 -17.01 16.23 17.96
CA VAL A 466 -16.83 17.32 17.02
C VAL A 466 -18.13 17.50 16.24
N ASP A 467 -18.65 18.71 16.26
CA ASP A 467 -19.97 19.12 15.75
C ASP A 467 -19.73 20.54 15.21
N GLU A 468 -19.49 20.66 13.89
CA GLU A 468 -19.04 21.90 13.26
C GLU A 468 -20.21 22.83 12.90
N ASP A 469 -21.37 22.30 12.52
CA ASP A 469 -22.57 23.12 12.27
C ASP A 469 -23.39 23.43 13.54
N GLY A 470 -23.25 22.63 14.60
CA GLY A 470 -23.86 22.85 15.90
C GLY A 470 -25.30 22.35 16.02
N ASP A 471 -25.80 21.51 15.11
CA ASP A 471 -27.16 20.95 15.17
C ASP A 471 -27.32 19.79 16.17
N GLY A 472 -26.20 19.29 16.72
CA GLY A 472 -26.17 18.23 17.73
C GLY A 472 -25.81 16.84 17.19
N LYS A 473 -25.52 16.70 15.88
CA LYS A 473 -25.15 15.43 15.23
C LYS A 473 -23.71 15.40 14.72
N GLY A 474 -22.79 15.64 15.64
CA GLY A 474 -21.36 15.52 15.42
C GLY A 474 -20.80 14.08 15.33
N VAL A 475 -19.51 13.99 15.03
CA VAL A 475 -18.71 12.76 14.96
C VAL A 475 -17.99 12.52 16.28
N HIS A 476 -18.02 11.28 16.79
CA HIS A 476 -17.19 10.88 17.93
C HIS A 476 -15.80 10.43 17.48
N TYR A 477 -14.76 10.93 18.14
CA TYR A 477 -13.39 10.51 17.90
C TYR A 477 -12.85 9.82 19.15
N TYR A 478 -12.27 8.63 18.99
CA TYR A 478 -11.62 7.88 20.05
C TYR A 478 -10.15 7.64 19.73
N ASP A 479 -9.28 8.04 20.65
CA ASP A 479 -7.94 7.44 20.75
C ASP A 479 -8.07 6.14 21.56
N VAL A 480 -7.55 5.04 21.01
CA VAL A 480 -7.49 3.71 21.64
C VAL A 480 -6.06 3.15 21.69
N GLY A 481 -5.05 4.03 21.65
CA GLY A 481 -3.61 3.78 21.73
C GLY A 481 -3.12 3.28 23.09
N VAL A 482 -3.83 2.32 23.69
CA VAL A 482 -3.47 1.70 24.98
C VAL A 482 -3.48 0.16 24.90
N ALA A 483 -3.25 -0.42 23.72
CA ALA A 483 -3.23 -1.87 23.57
C ALA A 483 -2.03 -2.51 24.29
N GLY A 484 -0.81 -1.98 24.10
CA GLY A 484 0.42 -2.59 24.62
C GLY A 484 1.66 -1.70 24.79
N ASP A 485 1.79 -0.57 24.07
CA ASP A 485 3.01 0.28 24.12
C ASP A 485 3.03 1.27 25.31
N GLY A 486 3.18 2.58 25.07
CA GLY A 486 3.52 3.53 26.11
C GLY A 486 2.37 3.99 27.00
N MET A 487 2.76 4.79 28.01
CA MET A 487 1.92 5.19 29.13
C MET A 487 1.89 6.72 29.32
N ARG A 488 2.03 7.49 28.22
CA ARG A 488 1.87 8.96 28.19
C ARG A 488 0.52 9.43 28.78
N GLY A 489 0.48 10.70 29.19
CA GLY A 489 -0.74 11.40 29.61
C GLY A 489 -0.98 12.66 28.79
N VAL A 490 -2.02 13.43 29.12
CA VAL A 490 -2.35 14.70 28.45
C VAL A 490 -1.13 15.64 28.41
N LYS A 491 -0.86 16.21 27.23
CA LYS A 491 0.38 16.95 26.93
C LYS A 491 0.62 18.10 27.92
N ARG A 492 1.83 18.13 28.47
CA ARG A 492 2.26 19.10 29.50
C ARG A 492 3.02 20.28 28.88
N ASN A 493 2.96 21.43 29.54
CA ASN A 493 3.70 22.61 29.11
C ASN A 493 5.14 22.56 29.64
N TRP A 494 5.96 21.68 29.06
CA TRP A 494 7.35 21.43 29.49
C TRP A 494 8.22 22.71 29.52
N ILE A 495 7.93 23.71 28.66
CA ILE A 495 8.69 24.96 28.56
C ILE A 495 8.43 25.92 29.73
N SER A 496 7.18 26.07 30.20
CA SER A 496 6.83 27.07 31.22
C SER A 496 6.34 26.50 32.56
N SER A 497 5.70 25.32 32.56
CA SER A 497 5.28 24.62 33.76
C SER A 497 4.97 23.14 33.47
N PRO A 498 5.90 22.21 33.69
CA PRO A 498 5.67 20.75 33.54
C PRO A 498 4.60 20.18 34.50
N LEU A 499 4.15 20.99 35.46
CA LEU A 499 3.02 20.70 36.36
C LEU A 499 1.67 21.19 35.82
N GLN A 500 1.61 21.70 34.59
CA GLN A 500 0.39 22.15 33.91
C GLN A 500 0.19 21.41 32.59
N THR A 501 -1.04 20.98 32.32
CA THR A 501 -1.45 20.47 31.01
C THR A 501 -1.74 21.62 30.05
N LEU A 502 -1.41 21.43 28.77
CA LEU A 502 -1.67 22.40 27.71
C LEU A 502 -3.18 22.56 27.44
N ASN A 503 -3.96 21.49 27.65
CA ASN A 503 -5.41 21.44 27.46
C ASN A 503 -5.82 22.01 26.08
N TYR A 504 -5.11 21.57 25.04
CA TYR A 504 -5.16 22.15 23.69
C TYR A 504 -6.44 21.80 22.93
N ASN A 505 -6.91 20.55 23.07
CA ASN A 505 -8.10 20.05 22.41
C ASN A 505 -9.40 20.58 23.05
N SER A 506 -10.09 21.49 22.36
CA SER A 506 -11.41 22.01 22.75
C SER A 506 -12.56 21.00 22.58
N PHE A 507 -12.34 19.92 21.82
CA PHE A 507 -13.36 18.92 21.51
C PHE A 507 -13.35 17.73 22.47
N SER A 508 -12.29 17.59 23.27
CA SER A 508 -12.15 16.58 24.32
C SER A 508 -13.34 16.59 25.26
N LYS A 509 -13.88 15.41 25.57
CA LYS A 509 -14.95 15.21 26.56
C LYS A 509 -14.47 14.41 27.77
N TRP A 510 -13.49 13.53 27.58
CA TRP A 510 -12.96 12.65 28.61
C TRP A 510 -11.58 12.07 28.22
N THR A 511 -10.63 11.99 29.16
CA THR A 511 -9.40 11.21 29.03
C THR A 511 -9.18 10.29 30.24
N ALA A 512 -8.66 9.09 30.03
CA ALA A 512 -8.48 8.10 31.08
C ALA A 512 -7.63 8.59 32.25
N ASP A 513 -6.54 9.31 31.99
CA ASP A 513 -5.67 9.88 33.01
C ASP A 513 -6.37 11.02 33.79
N GLN A 514 -6.89 12.05 33.12
CA GLN A 514 -7.39 13.25 33.80
C GLN A 514 -8.74 13.03 34.49
N ASN A 515 -9.57 12.10 34.01
CA ASN A 515 -10.92 11.87 34.53
C ASN A 515 -11.04 10.62 35.43
N SER A 516 -10.09 9.69 35.41
CA SER A 516 -10.08 8.51 36.31
C SER A 516 -9.11 8.73 37.46
N ILE A 517 -9.52 9.51 38.46
CA ILE A 517 -8.68 9.87 39.61
C ILE A 517 -8.19 8.60 40.34
N GLU A 518 -6.87 8.50 40.56
CA GLU A 518 -6.26 7.37 41.27
C GLU A 518 -6.66 7.32 42.75
N VAL A 519 -7.17 6.17 43.19
CA VAL A 519 -7.57 5.90 44.57
C VAL A 519 -6.54 4.98 45.22
N TRP A 520 -5.84 5.47 46.24
CA TRP A 520 -4.75 4.77 46.92
C TRP A 520 -5.08 4.44 48.37
N ASP A 521 -4.83 3.19 48.79
CA ASP A 521 -4.73 2.82 50.20
C ASP A 521 -3.32 3.11 50.72
N ASN A 522 -3.23 4.07 51.63
CA ASN A 522 -2.00 4.53 52.28
C ASN A 522 -1.90 4.10 53.75
N SER A 523 -2.73 3.14 54.20
CA SER A 523 -2.75 2.66 55.59
C SER A 523 -1.64 1.65 55.92
N GLY A 524 -1.07 1.00 54.90
CA GLY A 524 0.04 0.05 55.01
C GLY A 524 1.42 0.68 54.84
N SER A 525 2.48 -0.16 54.94
CA SER A 525 3.88 0.28 54.81
C SER A 525 4.28 0.77 53.42
N ASN A 526 3.47 0.48 52.40
CA ASN A 526 3.61 0.91 51.00
C ASN A 526 2.20 1.29 50.49
N PRO A 527 2.05 2.35 49.68
CA PRO A 527 0.78 2.72 49.07
C PRO A 527 0.34 1.69 48.01
N VAL A 528 -0.94 1.31 48.01
CA VAL A 528 -1.53 0.34 47.06
C VAL A 528 -2.67 0.98 46.27
N LEU A 529 -2.63 0.85 44.94
CA LEU A 529 -3.69 1.34 44.05
C LEU A 529 -4.94 0.44 44.17
N LEU A 530 -6.09 1.05 44.47
CA LEU A 530 -7.38 0.36 44.58
C LEU A 530 -8.20 0.49 43.28
N ASP A 531 -8.19 1.68 42.66
CA ASP A 531 -8.94 2.02 41.46
C ASP A 531 -8.37 3.28 40.78
N GLY A 532 -8.73 3.54 39.53
CA GLY A 532 -8.35 4.74 38.78
C GLY A 532 -6.88 4.80 38.33
N GLY A 533 -6.56 5.82 37.51
CA GLY A 533 -5.35 5.94 36.71
C GLY A 533 -5.54 5.44 35.26
N LYS A 534 -4.55 5.67 34.38
CA LYS A 534 -4.53 5.09 33.02
C LYS A 534 -3.99 3.67 33.06
N HIS A 535 -4.61 2.77 32.32
CA HIS A 535 -4.28 1.33 32.23
C HIS A 535 -4.41 0.83 30.79
N TYR A 536 -3.65 -0.22 30.43
CA TYR A 536 -3.81 -0.92 29.14
C TYR A 536 -5.23 -1.42 28.96
N GLY A 537 -5.76 -1.35 27.74
CA GLY A 537 -7.18 -1.53 27.49
C GLY A 537 -7.57 -1.51 26.01
N HIS A 538 -8.88 -1.35 25.79
CA HIS A 538 -9.49 -1.30 24.47
C HIS A 538 -10.89 -0.68 24.55
N LEU A 539 -11.42 -0.23 23.42
CA LEU A 539 -12.82 0.18 23.32
C LEU A 539 -13.67 -1.01 22.87
N GLU A 540 -14.66 -1.40 23.66
CA GLU A 540 -15.65 -2.42 23.28
C GLU A 540 -16.92 -1.76 22.76
N ILE A 541 -17.26 -2.02 21.49
CA ILE A 541 -18.43 -1.47 20.82
C ILE A 541 -19.48 -2.58 20.67
N ASN A 542 -20.66 -2.36 21.24
CA ASN A 542 -21.80 -3.27 21.19
C ASN A 542 -22.94 -2.64 20.39
N VAL A 543 -23.09 -3.04 19.12
CA VAL A 543 -24.23 -2.67 18.27
C VAL A 543 -25.36 -3.67 18.47
N LYS A 544 -26.57 -3.19 18.78
CA LYS A 544 -27.77 -4.00 19.04
C LYS A 544 -28.99 -3.40 18.34
N LYS A 545 -29.76 -4.22 17.66
CA LYS A 545 -31.06 -3.85 17.09
C LYS A 545 -32.08 -3.80 18.23
N VAL A 546 -32.74 -2.67 18.42
CA VAL A 546 -33.74 -2.47 19.47
C VAL A 546 -34.96 -1.77 18.90
N LYS A 547 -36.12 -1.94 19.54
CA LYS A 547 -37.36 -1.27 19.17
C LYS A 547 -37.83 -0.39 20.32
N ASP A 548 -38.13 0.87 20.04
CA ASP A 548 -38.75 1.79 20.99
C ASP A 548 -39.99 2.44 20.37
N GLY A 549 -41.13 2.30 21.04
CA GLY A 549 -42.46 2.54 20.48
C GLY A 549 -42.65 1.87 19.13
N ASN A 550 -42.86 2.68 18.08
CA ASN A 550 -43.02 2.22 16.71
C ASN A 550 -41.71 2.19 15.89
N LYS A 551 -40.63 2.82 16.38
CA LYS A 551 -39.36 2.98 15.64
C LYS A 551 -38.36 1.88 15.99
N THR A 552 -37.49 1.56 15.03
CA THR A 552 -36.37 0.63 15.23
C THR A 552 -35.07 1.41 15.27
N PHE A 553 -34.16 1.06 16.18
CA PHE A 553 -32.88 1.73 16.36
C PHE A 553 -31.73 0.73 16.39
N ALA A 554 -30.56 1.17 16.00
CA ALA A 554 -29.30 0.60 16.45
C ALA A 554 -28.91 1.31 17.74
N GLN A 555 -29.03 0.60 18.87
CA GLN A 555 -28.35 0.98 20.10
C GLN A 555 -26.87 0.64 19.95
N ILE A 556 -26.01 1.61 20.18
CA ILE A 556 -24.55 1.45 20.09
C ILE A 556 -23.99 1.83 21.45
N ASP A 557 -23.58 0.83 22.22
CA ASP A 557 -22.89 1.03 23.51
C ASP A 557 -21.38 0.99 23.28
N PHE A 558 -20.69 2.08 23.63
CA PHE A 558 -19.23 2.16 23.70
C PHE A 558 -18.81 2.00 25.17
N GLU A 559 -18.09 0.93 25.48
CA GLU A 559 -17.49 0.67 26.79
C GLU A 559 -15.96 0.87 26.70
N PRO A 560 -15.37 1.89 27.36
CA PRO A 560 -13.92 2.02 27.45
C PRO A 560 -13.37 1.05 28.52
N VAL A 561 -12.81 -0.08 28.08
CA VAL A 561 -12.40 -1.24 28.90
C VAL A 561 -10.93 -1.19 29.24
N TYR A 562 -10.54 -1.64 30.44
CA TYR A 562 -9.13 -1.75 30.83
C TYR A 562 -8.80 -2.97 31.72
N ALA A 563 -7.50 -3.31 31.71
CA ALA A 563 -6.88 -4.43 32.40
C ALA A 563 -6.22 -3.96 33.72
N PHE A 564 -6.98 -3.92 34.81
CA PHE A 564 -6.51 -3.38 36.09
C PHE A 564 -5.65 -4.40 36.88
N PRO A 565 -4.38 -4.08 37.22
CA PRO A 565 -3.50 -4.98 37.95
C PRO A 565 -3.69 -4.87 39.47
N VAL A 566 -4.28 -5.90 40.10
CA VAL A 566 -4.49 -5.92 41.55
C VAL A 566 -3.19 -6.36 42.25
N MET A 567 -2.53 -5.43 42.94
CA MET A 567 -1.30 -5.65 43.70
C MET A 567 -1.57 -5.83 45.21
N ASN A 568 -0.63 -6.48 45.92
CA ASN A 568 -0.54 -6.42 47.38
C ASN A 568 0.44 -5.32 47.84
N SER A 569 0.59 -5.11 49.16
CA SER A 569 1.50 -4.12 49.74
C SER A 569 3.00 -4.47 49.63
N GLN A 570 3.32 -5.59 48.95
CA GLN A 570 4.66 -6.00 48.53
C GLN A 570 4.84 -5.89 47.01
N TYR A 571 3.88 -5.26 46.30
CA TYR A 571 3.84 -5.09 44.85
C TYR A 571 3.87 -6.39 44.04
N GLN A 572 3.34 -7.47 44.62
CA GLN A 572 3.14 -8.75 43.94
C GLN A 572 1.75 -8.80 43.32
N LEU A 573 1.68 -9.11 42.02
CA LEU A 573 0.41 -9.22 41.28
C LEU A 573 -0.42 -10.39 41.79
N GLN A 574 -1.64 -10.10 42.26
CA GLN A 574 -2.60 -11.10 42.73
C GLN A 574 -3.50 -11.60 41.59
N ARG A 575 -3.95 -10.69 40.72
CA ARG A 575 -4.77 -10.94 39.53
C ARG A 575 -4.82 -9.70 38.63
N VAL A 576 -5.34 -9.84 37.43
CA VAL A 576 -5.79 -8.71 36.58
C VAL A 576 -7.31 -8.78 36.44
N GLU A 577 -7.98 -7.63 36.42
CA GLU A 577 -9.44 -7.51 36.34
C GLU A 577 -9.85 -6.76 35.07
N ARG A 578 -10.93 -7.20 34.38
CA ARG A 578 -11.66 -6.34 33.44
C ARG A 578 -12.40 -5.28 34.25
N ARG A 579 -12.04 -4.02 34.04
CA ARG A 579 -12.82 -2.86 34.48
C ARG A 579 -13.28 -2.06 33.27
N VAL A 580 -14.21 -1.15 33.49
CA VAL A 580 -14.70 -0.17 32.49
C VAL A 580 -14.55 1.19 33.14
N TYR A 581 -14.02 2.18 32.40
CA TYR A 581 -13.93 3.53 32.91
C TYR A 581 -15.33 4.18 33.00
N ASN A 582 -15.47 5.20 33.83
CA ASN A 582 -16.74 5.92 34.02
C ASN A 582 -17.02 6.93 32.89
N ASP A 583 -16.93 6.47 31.64
CA ASP A 583 -17.33 7.18 30.42
C ASP A 583 -18.03 6.27 29.38
N PRO A 584 -18.97 5.38 29.77
CA PRO A 584 -19.72 4.59 28.79
C PRO A 584 -20.69 5.49 28.01
N LEU A 585 -20.61 5.47 26.68
CA LEU A 585 -21.49 6.23 25.80
C LEU A 585 -22.53 5.31 25.15
N ARG A 586 -23.80 5.75 25.12
CA ARG A 586 -24.86 5.13 24.31
C ARG A 586 -25.32 6.09 23.23
N ILE A 587 -25.25 5.65 21.97
CA ILE A 587 -25.87 6.32 20.83
C ILE A 587 -27.08 5.50 20.36
N MET A 588 -28.14 6.18 19.92
CA MET A 588 -29.35 5.58 19.37
C MET A 588 -29.54 6.07 17.93
N VAL A 589 -29.04 5.30 16.96
CA VAL A 589 -29.20 5.63 15.53
C VAL A 589 -30.54 5.07 15.07
N GLU A 590 -31.44 5.91 14.58
CA GLU A 590 -32.69 5.45 14.00
C GLU A 590 -32.41 4.67 12.72
N LEU A 591 -32.80 3.40 12.71
CA LEU A 591 -32.77 2.59 11.50
C LEU A 591 -34.01 2.98 10.69
N ALA A 592 -33.81 3.41 9.44
CA ALA A 592 -34.92 3.53 8.50
C ALA A 592 -35.71 2.21 8.50
N ASP A 593 -37.05 2.28 8.62
CA ASP A 593 -37.88 1.08 8.49
C ASP A 593 -37.49 0.38 7.20
N ALA A 594 -37.14 -0.91 7.29
CA ALA A 594 -36.56 -1.65 6.18
C ALA A 594 -37.43 -1.48 4.94
N VAL A 595 -36.92 -0.72 3.96
CA VAL A 595 -37.68 -0.36 2.77
C VAL A 595 -37.82 -1.63 1.94
N VAL A 596 -38.96 -2.31 2.12
CA VAL A 596 -39.27 -3.53 1.38
C VAL A 596 -39.33 -3.13 -0.08
N ALA A 597 -38.35 -3.58 -0.86
CA ALA A 597 -38.37 -3.41 -2.30
C ALA A 597 -39.27 -4.50 -2.92
N PRO A 598 -40.08 -4.17 -3.93
CA PRO A 598 -40.82 -5.17 -4.71
C PRO A 598 -39.84 -6.07 -5.49
N ILE A 599 -39.88 -7.38 -5.22
CA ILE A 599 -39.10 -8.38 -5.94
C ILE A 599 -39.90 -8.80 -7.17
N PHE A 600 -39.72 -8.08 -8.26
CA PHE A 600 -40.41 -8.37 -9.52
C PHE A 600 -40.03 -9.74 -10.09
N LYS A 601 -41.02 -10.47 -10.60
CA LYS A 601 -40.82 -11.61 -11.50
C LYS A 601 -40.25 -11.11 -12.84
N SER A 602 -39.45 -11.91 -13.51
CA SER A 602 -39.05 -11.66 -14.90
C SER A 602 -40.20 -11.88 -15.88
N GLU A 603 -41.08 -12.83 -15.56
CA GLU A 603 -42.21 -13.24 -16.39
C GLU A 603 -43.42 -13.61 -15.52
N LEU A 604 -44.63 -13.35 -16.01
CA LEU A 604 -45.90 -13.66 -15.38
C LEU A 604 -46.81 -14.38 -16.37
N ALA A 605 -47.30 -15.57 -16.02
CA ALA A 605 -48.34 -16.27 -16.77
C ALA A 605 -49.73 -16.03 -16.15
N VAL A 606 -50.73 -15.67 -16.96
CA VAL A 606 -52.11 -15.37 -16.52
C VAL A 606 -53.13 -16.06 -17.41
N GLU A 607 -54.22 -16.53 -16.82
CA GLU A 607 -55.24 -17.33 -17.52
C GLU A 607 -56.52 -16.52 -17.74
N LEU A 608 -57.06 -16.57 -18.97
CA LEU A 608 -58.29 -15.87 -19.33
C LEU A 608 -59.53 -16.57 -18.74
N ASP A 609 -60.51 -15.75 -18.34
CA ASP A 609 -61.79 -16.22 -17.83
C ASP A 609 -62.79 -16.56 -18.95
N GLN A 610 -64.00 -16.98 -18.55
CA GLN A 610 -65.08 -17.34 -19.47
C GLN A 610 -65.61 -16.20 -20.36
N THR A 611 -65.09 -14.98 -20.22
CA THR A 611 -65.39 -13.79 -21.04
C THR A 611 -64.23 -13.35 -21.93
N GLY A 612 -63.12 -14.10 -21.93
CA GLY A 612 -61.93 -13.79 -22.72
C GLY A 612 -61.05 -12.71 -22.10
N LYS A 613 -61.13 -12.54 -20.76
CA LYS A 613 -60.45 -11.47 -20.01
C LYS A 613 -59.77 -11.97 -18.75
N ILE A 614 -58.77 -11.23 -18.28
CA ILE A 614 -58.24 -11.34 -16.91
C ILE A 614 -57.75 -9.98 -16.42
N LEU A 615 -58.01 -9.64 -15.16
CA LEU A 615 -57.53 -8.41 -14.51
C LEU A 615 -56.48 -8.77 -13.45
N THR A 616 -55.23 -8.41 -13.73
CA THR A 616 -54.10 -8.66 -12.84
C THR A 616 -54.00 -7.63 -11.71
N LYS A 617 -53.32 -8.01 -10.63
CA LYS A 617 -53.04 -7.19 -9.44
C LYS A 617 -51.53 -7.11 -9.24
N LEU A 618 -51.07 -6.10 -8.51
CA LEU A 618 -49.63 -5.91 -8.23
C LEU A 618 -48.96 -7.18 -7.68
N GLN A 619 -49.65 -7.92 -6.80
CA GLN A 619 -49.14 -9.15 -6.21
C GLN A 619 -48.80 -10.25 -7.25
N ASP A 620 -49.47 -10.26 -8.39
CA ASP A 620 -49.26 -11.26 -9.44
C ASP A 620 -47.87 -11.07 -10.10
N TYR A 621 -47.37 -9.84 -10.14
CA TYR A 621 -46.06 -9.50 -10.73
C TYR A 621 -44.88 -9.71 -9.79
N LEU A 622 -45.12 -9.94 -8.49
CA LEU A 622 -44.07 -9.95 -7.46
C LEU A 622 -43.86 -11.33 -6.84
N GLN A 623 -42.67 -11.52 -6.26
CA GLN A 623 -42.27 -12.72 -5.50
C GLN A 623 -42.44 -12.54 -3.98
N ASN A 624 -42.50 -11.31 -3.48
CA ASN A 624 -42.79 -10.96 -2.09
C ASN A 624 -44.18 -10.33 -1.93
N GLU A 625 -44.63 -10.22 -0.67
CA GLU A 625 -45.95 -9.68 -0.33
C GLU A 625 -46.04 -8.16 -0.59
N VAL A 626 -47.15 -7.74 -1.18
CA VAL A 626 -47.46 -6.31 -1.41
C VAL A 626 -47.66 -5.59 -0.08
N GLN A 627 -46.84 -4.57 0.17
CA GLN A 627 -46.99 -3.71 1.35
C GLN A 627 -48.21 -2.79 1.20
N GLN A 628 -48.89 -2.51 2.32
CA GLN A 628 -50.17 -1.77 2.34
C GLN A 628 -50.05 -0.33 1.81
N ASP A 629 -48.85 0.24 1.79
CA ASP A 629 -48.59 1.62 1.42
C ASP A 629 -48.05 1.80 -0.02
N TRP A 630 -47.77 0.68 -0.72
CA TRP A 630 -47.34 0.69 -2.12
C TRP A 630 -48.47 1.12 -3.06
N LYS A 631 -48.16 2.10 -3.89
CA LYS A 631 -48.90 2.46 -5.11
C LYS A 631 -48.20 1.83 -6.31
N VAL A 632 -48.92 1.66 -7.42
CA VAL A 632 -48.35 1.18 -8.68
C VAL A 632 -48.92 1.97 -9.86
N ASP A 633 -48.03 2.45 -10.71
CA ASP A 633 -48.32 2.87 -12.07
C ASP A 633 -47.97 1.72 -13.03
N TYR A 634 -48.80 1.49 -14.05
CA TYR A 634 -48.55 0.51 -15.12
C TYR A 634 -48.43 1.26 -16.46
N SER A 635 -47.52 0.84 -17.35
CA SER A 635 -47.39 1.47 -18.68
C SER A 635 -48.52 1.12 -19.65
N ARG A 636 -49.28 0.05 -19.36
CA ARG A 636 -50.52 -0.33 -20.06
C ARG A 636 -51.63 -0.73 -19.09
N SER A 637 -52.82 -0.96 -19.62
CA SER A 637 -53.91 -1.62 -18.87
C SER A 637 -53.44 -2.94 -18.26
N ASN A 638 -53.77 -3.16 -16.99
CA ASN A 638 -53.60 -4.42 -16.27
C ASN A 638 -54.78 -5.40 -16.51
N GLU A 639 -55.80 -4.98 -17.28
CA GLU A 639 -56.71 -5.90 -17.97
C GLU A 639 -56.00 -6.46 -19.22
N TYR A 640 -56.00 -7.78 -19.34
CA TYR A 640 -55.52 -8.54 -20.47
C TYR A 640 -56.69 -9.31 -21.09
N THR A 641 -56.57 -9.57 -22.38
CA THR A 641 -57.63 -10.09 -23.24
C THR A 641 -57.07 -11.10 -24.24
N CYS A 642 -57.95 -11.72 -25.01
CA CYS A 642 -57.59 -12.55 -26.17
C CYS A 642 -56.74 -11.85 -27.24
N ALA A 643 -56.58 -10.52 -27.22
CA ALA A 643 -55.64 -9.80 -28.08
C ALA A 643 -54.17 -9.95 -27.63
N ASP A 644 -53.94 -10.28 -26.36
CA ASP A 644 -52.63 -10.26 -25.69
C ASP A 644 -51.91 -11.63 -25.68
N LEU A 645 -52.49 -12.64 -26.33
CA LEU A 645 -52.05 -14.05 -26.30
C LEU A 645 -50.62 -14.30 -26.82
N ASP A 646 -50.11 -13.46 -27.73
CA ASP A 646 -48.75 -13.61 -28.27
C ASP A 646 -47.66 -13.23 -27.24
N GLY A 647 -48.06 -12.73 -26.06
CA GLY A 647 -47.20 -12.20 -25.01
C GLY A 647 -47.04 -10.70 -25.12
N THR A 648 -47.10 -9.99 -23.97
CA THR A 648 -47.00 -8.53 -23.94
C THR A 648 -46.17 -8.04 -22.75
N GLU A 649 -45.41 -6.97 -22.96
CA GLU A 649 -44.68 -6.30 -21.89
C GLU A 649 -45.61 -5.36 -21.10
N ASN A 650 -45.38 -5.27 -19.79
CA ASN A 650 -45.93 -4.21 -18.94
C ASN A 650 -44.82 -3.69 -18.03
N GLU A 651 -44.62 -2.38 -18.01
CA GLU A 651 -43.70 -1.74 -17.09
C GLU A 651 -44.46 -1.32 -15.84
N LEU A 652 -44.04 -1.84 -14.69
CA LEU A 652 -44.59 -1.50 -13.40
C LEU A 652 -43.64 -0.54 -12.69
N LYS A 653 -44.14 0.63 -12.31
CA LYS A 653 -43.49 1.52 -11.35
C LYS A 653 -44.23 1.44 -10.02
N VAL A 654 -43.65 0.74 -9.06
CA VAL A 654 -44.14 0.72 -7.68
C VAL A 654 -43.56 1.93 -6.95
N THR A 655 -44.36 2.64 -6.16
CA THR A 655 -43.92 3.76 -5.31
C THR A 655 -44.52 3.64 -3.92
N ASP A 656 -43.72 3.68 -2.86
CA ASP A 656 -44.19 3.58 -1.47
C ASP A 656 -44.76 4.92 -0.93
N SER A 657 -45.25 4.93 0.31
CA SER A 657 -45.77 6.15 0.95
C SER A 657 -44.71 7.18 1.32
N LYS A 658 -43.43 6.80 1.30
CA LYS A 658 -42.27 7.65 1.62
C LYS A 658 -41.65 8.28 0.36
N GLY A 659 -42.05 7.83 -0.82
CA GLY A 659 -41.60 8.33 -2.13
C GLY A 659 -40.51 7.50 -2.80
N ASN A 660 -40.10 6.37 -2.21
CA ASN A 660 -39.19 5.43 -2.87
C ASN A 660 -39.93 4.78 -4.06
N SER A 661 -39.29 4.66 -5.23
CA SER A 661 -39.92 4.02 -6.39
C SER A 661 -39.00 3.07 -7.14
N TRP A 662 -39.57 1.95 -7.60
CA TRP A 662 -38.88 0.89 -8.34
C TRP A 662 -39.63 0.60 -9.64
N THR A 663 -38.91 0.60 -10.76
CA THR A 663 -39.46 0.36 -12.10
C THR A 663 -38.95 -0.95 -12.68
N LYS A 664 -39.83 -1.77 -13.25
CA LYS A 664 -39.45 -3.00 -13.95
C LYS A 664 -40.43 -3.36 -15.07
N VAL A 665 -39.88 -3.66 -16.25
CA VAL A 665 -40.60 -4.36 -17.32
C VAL A 665 -40.73 -5.85 -16.96
N VAL A 666 -41.96 -6.36 -16.98
CA VAL A 666 -42.30 -7.78 -16.79
C VAL A 666 -42.99 -8.29 -18.06
N ILE A 667 -42.56 -9.44 -18.56
CA ILE A 667 -43.19 -10.11 -19.69
C ILE A 667 -44.44 -10.83 -19.18
N VAL A 668 -45.60 -10.56 -19.78
CA VAL A 668 -46.87 -11.23 -19.43
C VAL A 668 -47.27 -12.18 -20.55
N ARG A 669 -47.28 -13.48 -20.25
CA ARG A 669 -47.84 -14.54 -21.09
C ARG A 669 -49.31 -14.71 -20.74
N VAL A 670 -50.18 -14.31 -21.65
CA VAL A 670 -51.63 -14.50 -21.52
C VAL A 670 -51.98 -15.85 -22.13
N LEU A 671 -52.71 -16.66 -21.38
CA LEU A 671 -53.08 -18.03 -21.74
C LEU A 671 -54.60 -18.14 -21.81
N ASP A 672 -55.13 -18.65 -22.92
CA ASP A 672 -56.41 -19.36 -22.86
C ASP A 672 -56.14 -20.85 -22.57
N LYS A 673 -57.06 -21.49 -21.83
CA LYS A 673 -57.05 -22.93 -21.53
C LYS A 673 -58.39 -23.60 -21.79
N ARG A 674 -59.33 -22.91 -22.43
CA ARG A 674 -60.69 -23.40 -22.69
C ARG A 674 -60.77 -23.90 -24.13
N PRO A 675 -61.22 -25.14 -24.37
CA PRO A 675 -61.34 -25.66 -25.72
C PRO A 675 -62.68 -25.24 -26.37
N PRO A 676 -62.68 -24.88 -27.67
CA PRO A 676 -63.85 -24.35 -28.37
C PRO A 676 -64.93 -25.42 -28.60
N VAL A 677 -66.20 -25.03 -28.77
CA VAL A 677 -67.35 -25.95 -28.78
C VAL A 677 -68.15 -25.89 -30.09
N PHE A 678 -68.50 -27.05 -30.68
CA PHE A 678 -69.22 -27.17 -31.97
C PHE A 678 -69.98 -28.52 -32.09
N GLU A 679 -70.71 -28.76 -33.18
CA GLU A 679 -71.45 -30.03 -33.46
C GLU A 679 -71.54 -30.38 -34.99
N PRO A 680 -71.14 -31.59 -35.45
CA PRO A 680 -71.12 -31.97 -36.87
C PRO A 680 -72.28 -32.90 -37.33
N LYS A 681 -72.35 -33.24 -38.64
CA LYS A 681 -73.37 -34.13 -39.28
C LYS A 681 -72.81 -35.06 -40.37
N ASP A 682 -73.41 -36.24 -40.58
CA ASP A 682 -73.01 -37.29 -41.56
C ASP A 682 -73.42 -37.00 -43.04
N VAL A 683 -72.71 -37.58 -44.03
CA VAL A 683 -72.86 -37.31 -45.50
C VAL A 683 -72.58 -38.50 -46.45
N VAL A 684 -72.88 -38.36 -47.76
CA VAL A 684 -72.65 -39.36 -48.85
C VAL A 684 -72.24 -38.64 -50.16
N LEU A 685 -71.24 -39.14 -50.91
CA LEU A 685 -70.57 -38.44 -52.04
C LEU A 685 -70.11 -39.39 -53.19
N THR A 686 -69.59 -38.82 -54.29
CA THR A 686 -69.12 -39.52 -55.52
C THR A 686 -67.64 -39.25 -55.81
N PHE A 687 -66.94 -40.15 -56.50
CA PHE A 687 -65.49 -40.17 -56.67
C PHE A 687 -65.06 -40.53 -58.12
N ASP A 688 -63.99 -39.93 -58.64
CA ASP A 688 -63.37 -40.29 -59.94
C ASP A 688 -61.93 -40.77 -59.68
N LYS A 689 -61.47 -41.83 -60.37
CA LYS A 689 -60.09 -42.33 -60.26
C LYS A 689 -59.09 -41.52 -61.09
N VAL A 690 -59.50 -40.65 -62.01
CA VAL A 690 -58.55 -39.77 -62.72
C VAL A 690 -58.28 -38.48 -61.93
N SER A 691 -59.22 -38.01 -61.11
CA SER A 691 -58.94 -37.03 -60.05
C SER A 691 -58.39 -37.66 -58.76
N GLY A 692 -58.86 -38.87 -58.40
CA GLY A 692 -58.49 -39.72 -57.26
C GLY A 692 -58.54 -39.08 -55.87
N LYS A 693 -59.10 -37.88 -55.80
CA LYS A 693 -59.28 -37.08 -54.61
C LYS A 693 -60.69 -36.49 -54.61
N LEU A 694 -61.31 -36.56 -53.44
CA LEU A 694 -62.54 -35.87 -53.12
C LEU A 694 -62.29 -35.10 -51.83
N GLU A 695 -62.25 -33.77 -51.92
CA GLU A 695 -61.95 -32.92 -50.78
C GLU A 695 -63.18 -32.79 -49.87
N LEU A 696 -62.93 -32.93 -48.57
CA LEU A 696 -63.90 -32.69 -47.50
C LEU A 696 -63.55 -31.36 -46.85
N THR A 697 -64.57 -30.55 -46.59
CA THR A 697 -64.41 -29.28 -45.87
C THR A 697 -65.18 -29.34 -44.55
N PRO A 698 -64.84 -28.51 -43.55
CA PRO A 698 -65.67 -28.38 -42.34
C PRO A 698 -67.14 -28.11 -42.65
N GLN A 699 -67.40 -27.33 -43.71
CA GLN A 699 -68.73 -27.01 -44.21
C GLN A 699 -69.48 -28.24 -44.74
N THR A 700 -68.79 -29.26 -45.28
CA THR A 700 -69.40 -30.57 -45.60
C THR A 700 -70.10 -31.18 -44.39
N PHE A 701 -69.56 -30.97 -43.18
CA PHE A 701 -70.08 -31.48 -41.92
C PHE A 701 -70.95 -30.46 -41.15
N SER A 702 -71.34 -29.34 -41.77
CA SER A 702 -72.01 -28.18 -41.14
C SER A 702 -71.19 -27.40 -40.09
N VAL A 703 -69.86 -27.53 -40.06
CA VAL A 703 -68.99 -26.79 -39.12
C VAL A 703 -68.36 -25.58 -39.82
N SER A 704 -68.45 -24.40 -39.19
CA SER A 704 -67.87 -23.14 -39.68
C SER A 704 -67.37 -22.25 -38.53
N GLN A 705 -66.65 -21.18 -38.84
CA GLN A 705 -66.17 -20.18 -37.87
C GLN A 705 -67.30 -19.56 -37.03
N GLU A 706 -68.52 -19.51 -37.58
CA GLU A 706 -69.71 -18.93 -36.94
C GLU A 706 -70.50 -19.97 -36.11
N SER A 707 -70.29 -21.26 -36.35
CA SER A 707 -70.95 -22.36 -35.61
C SER A 707 -70.09 -22.94 -34.48
N ILE A 708 -68.99 -22.27 -34.14
CA ILE A 708 -68.09 -22.57 -33.03
C ILE A 708 -68.32 -21.52 -31.94
N LEU A 709 -68.32 -21.93 -30.68
CA LEU A 709 -68.45 -21.06 -29.51
C LEU A 709 -67.22 -21.17 -28.62
N ASP A 710 -66.69 -20.03 -28.19
CA ASP A 710 -65.46 -19.94 -27.41
C ASP A 710 -65.36 -18.59 -26.68
N ASN A 711 -64.60 -18.49 -25.59
CA ASN A 711 -64.40 -17.23 -24.87
C ASN A 711 -63.41 -16.26 -25.56
N CYS A 712 -62.59 -16.73 -26.50
CA CYS A 712 -61.78 -15.89 -27.39
C CYS A 712 -62.34 -15.78 -28.83
N GLN A 713 -63.62 -16.13 -29.02
CA GLN A 713 -64.33 -15.96 -30.28
C GLN A 713 -64.24 -14.52 -30.81
N GLY A 714 -63.64 -14.36 -32.00
CA GLY A 714 -63.44 -13.07 -32.66
C GLY A 714 -62.02 -12.52 -32.63
N PHE A 715 -61.11 -13.06 -31.78
CA PHE A 715 -59.71 -12.63 -31.69
C PHE A 715 -58.72 -13.48 -32.51
N GLY A 716 -59.27 -14.22 -33.46
CA GLY A 716 -58.58 -15.09 -34.41
C GLY A 716 -59.60 -15.94 -35.17
N ALA A 717 -59.16 -16.64 -36.21
CA ALA A 717 -59.95 -17.72 -36.79
C ALA A 717 -59.60 -19.02 -36.07
N PHE A 718 -60.60 -19.84 -35.75
CA PHE A 718 -60.39 -21.20 -35.25
C PHE A 718 -59.70 -22.04 -36.33
N THR A 719 -58.71 -22.83 -35.94
CA THR A 719 -58.11 -23.82 -36.84
C THR A 719 -59.02 -25.04 -36.84
N ILE A 720 -59.90 -25.13 -37.83
CA ILE A 720 -60.80 -26.28 -38.00
C ILE A 720 -60.09 -27.34 -38.84
N GLU A 721 -59.75 -28.45 -38.21
CA GLU A 721 -58.96 -29.53 -38.78
C GLU A 721 -59.77 -30.82 -38.82
N LEU A 722 -60.15 -31.25 -40.01
CA LEU A 722 -60.54 -32.65 -40.22
C LEU A 722 -59.29 -33.52 -40.11
N ASP A 723 -59.35 -34.64 -39.38
CA ASP A 723 -58.33 -35.69 -39.46
C ASP A 723 -58.22 -36.27 -40.88
N LYS A 724 -59.29 -36.11 -41.67
CA LYS A 724 -59.40 -36.54 -43.06
C LYS A 724 -60.01 -35.45 -43.95
N LYS A 725 -59.16 -34.53 -44.43
CA LYS A 725 -59.53 -33.42 -45.33
C LYS A 725 -59.69 -33.84 -46.79
N VAL A 726 -59.18 -35.01 -47.18
CA VAL A 726 -59.26 -35.53 -48.54
C VAL A 726 -59.54 -37.02 -48.45
N LEU A 727 -60.59 -37.47 -49.13
CA LEU A 727 -60.82 -38.88 -49.41
C LEU A 727 -60.12 -39.27 -50.70
N THR A 728 -59.56 -40.47 -50.70
CA THR A 728 -58.59 -40.93 -51.69
C THR A 728 -58.90 -42.34 -52.19
N CYS A 729 -58.13 -42.83 -53.17
CA CYS A 729 -58.30 -44.16 -53.75
C CYS A 729 -58.27 -45.30 -52.71
N ALA A 730 -57.54 -45.15 -51.61
CA ALA A 730 -57.51 -46.13 -50.52
C ALA A 730 -58.88 -46.25 -49.80
N ASP A 731 -59.60 -45.14 -49.70
CA ASP A 731 -60.84 -45.04 -48.93
C ASP A 731 -62.03 -45.72 -49.59
N LEU A 732 -61.95 -45.97 -50.91
CA LEU A 732 -62.89 -46.81 -51.66
C LEU A 732 -63.02 -48.24 -51.10
N THR A 733 -62.06 -48.71 -50.29
CA THR A 733 -62.04 -50.07 -49.74
C THR A 733 -62.68 -50.21 -48.36
N ASN A 734 -62.84 -49.11 -47.60
CA ASN A 734 -63.35 -49.14 -46.22
C ASN A 734 -64.49 -48.11 -46.07
N GLN A 735 -65.72 -48.59 -45.98
CA GLN A 735 -66.96 -47.79 -46.06
C GLN A 735 -67.97 -48.24 -44.99
N PRO A 736 -68.70 -47.33 -44.32
CA PRO A 736 -68.55 -45.87 -44.35
C PRO A 736 -67.28 -45.42 -43.61
N ILE A 737 -66.78 -44.24 -43.97
CA ILE A 737 -65.56 -43.64 -43.44
C ILE A 737 -65.94 -42.74 -42.26
N GLU A 738 -65.36 -42.97 -41.08
CA GLU A 738 -65.42 -41.99 -39.98
C GLU A 738 -64.37 -40.89 -40.19
N VAL A 739 -64.75 -39.65 -39.91
CA VAL A 739 -63.92 -38.44 -40.00
C VAL A 739 -64.08 -37.66 -38.70
N LYS A 740 -62.99 -37.38 -38.01
CA LYS A 740 -62.98 -36.53 -36.82
C LYS A 740 -62.73 -35.10 -37.23
N ILE A 741 -63.62 -34.22 -36.83
CA ILE A 741 -63.41 -32.78 -36.85
C ILE A 741 -62.77 -32.42 -35.51
N SER A 742 -61.60 -31.82 -35.55
CA SER A 742 -61.01 -31.08 -34.45
C SER A 742 -61.20 -29.58 -34.70
N VAL A 743 -61.50 -28.83 -33.66
CA VAL A 743 -61.48 -27.37 -33.66
C VAL A 743 -60.47 -26.94 -32.62
N THR A 744 -59.48 -26.18 -33.06
CA THR A 744 -58.44 -25.58 -32.21
C THR A 744 -58.63 -24.07 -32.16
N ASP A 745 -58.54 -23.47 -30.98
CA ASP A 745 -58.53 -22.02 -30.82
C ASP A 745 -57.18 -21.39 -31.25
N ARG A 746 -56.98 -20.09 -30.95
CA ARG A 746 -55.70 -19.41 -31.20
C ARG A 746 -54.59 -19.83 -30.22
N SER A 747 -54.95 -20.34 -29.04
CA SER A 747 -54.05 -20.67 -27.93
C SER A 747 -53.56 -22.12 -27.96
N GLY A 748 -54.15 -22.97 -28.81
CA GLY A 748 -53.83 -24.40 -28.94
C GLY A 748 -54.80 -25.34 -28.21
N ASN A 749 -55.90 -24.86 -27.65
CA ASN A 749 -56.92 -25.68 -27.00
C ASN A 749 -57.81 -26.37 -28.04
N VAL A 750 -57.99 -27.68 -27.92
CA VAL A 750 -58.64 -28.52 -28.94
C VAL A 750 -59.89 -29.21 -28.40
N SER A 751 -60.98 -29.17 -29.17
CA SER A 751 -62.12 -30.08 -29.05
C SER A 751 -62.24 -30.97 -30.30
N THR A 752 -62.65 -32.23 -30.15
CA THR A 752 -62.77 -33.18 -31.27
C THR A 752 -64.09 -33.95 -31.23
N LYS A 753 -64.76 -34.11 -32.39
CA LYS A 753 -65.99 -34.89 -32.58
C LYS A 753 -66.02 -35.61 -33.94
N SER A 754 -66.63 -36.79 -34.01
CA SER A 754 -66.71 -37.61 -35.23
C SER A 754 -67.96 -37.35 -36.08
N SER A 755 -67.86 -37.63 -37.38
CA SER A 755 -68.94 -37.71 -38.38
C SER A 755 -68.61 -38.80 -39.43
N LYS A 756 -69.55 -39.19 -40.31
CA LYS A 756 -69.40 -40.30 -41.29
C LYS A 756 -69.63 -39.90 -42.74
N VAL A 757 -68.94 -40.59 -43.67
CA VAL A 757 -68.95 -40.35 -45.14
C VAL A 757 -69.04 -41.65 -45.94
N THR A 758 -69.65 -41.64 -47.15
CA THR A 758 -69.74 -42.81 -48.07
C THR A 758 -69.41 -42.45 -49.55
N LEU A 759 -68.84 -43.36 -50.37
CA LEU A 759 -68.25 -43.11 -51.72
C LEU A 759 -68.70 -44.04 -52.88
N ASN A 760 -68.39 -43.67 -54.15
CA ASN A 760 -68.67 -44.43 -55.39
C ASN A 760 -67.72 -44.04 -56.61
N PRO A 761 -66.98 -44.95 -57.30
CA PRO A 761 -65.85 -44.61 -58.23
C PRO A 761 -66.02 -44.81 -59.78
N ILE A 762 -65.25 -44.06 -60.62
CA ILE A 762 -65.19 -44.14 -62.13
C ILE A 762 -63.77 -43.87 -62.75
N GLU A 763 -63.55 -43.91 -64.08
CA GLU A 763 -62.27 -43.60 -64.80
C GLU A 763 -62.47 -42.83 -66.14
N SER A 764 -61.44 -42.15 -66.70
CA SER A 764 -61.63 -41.26 -67.88
C SER A 764 -60.51 -40.99 -68.95
N LYS A 765 -59.20 -41.29 -68.80
CA LYS A 765 -58.13 -40.97 -69.82
C LYS A 765 -56.89 -41.92 -69.83
N THR A 766 -56.02 -41.86 -70.88
CA THR A 766 -54.78 -42.71 -71.04
C THR A 766 -53.56 -42.00 -71.73
N ILE A 767 -52.31 -42.49 -71.60
CA ILE A 767 -51.00 -41.83 -71.93
C ILE A 767 -50.11 -42.58 -72.97
N SER A 768 -49.28 -41.85 -73.74
CA SER A 768 -48.32 -42.37 -74.77
C SER A 768 -46.83 -42.47 -74.33
N ILE A 769 -45.90 -42.87 -75.22
CA ILE A 769 -44.45 -43.03 -74.96
C ILE A 769 -43.56 -42.66 -76.18
N TYR A 770 -42.32 -42.23 -75.93
CA TYR A 770 -41.31 -41.79 -76.90
C TYR A 770 -39.87 -42.16 -76.47
N PRO A 771 -38.91 -42.36 -77.42
CA PRO A 771 -39.12 -42.55 -78.85
C PRO A 771 -40.10 -43.69 -79.15
N SER A 772 -40.76 -43.68 -80.30
CA SER A 772 -41.74 -44.73 -80.66
C SER A 772 -41.07 -46.01 -81.20
N GLU A 773 -39.74 -46.02 -81.31
CA GLU A 773 -38.93 -47.07 -81.92
C GLU A 773 -37.68 -47.35 -81.06
N SER A 774 -37.06 -48.51 -81.22
CA SER A 774 -35.97 -49.03 -80.34
C SER A 774 -34.58 -48.49 -80.69
N PHE A 775 -33.69 -48.33 -79.70
CA PHE A 775 -32.40 -47.65 -79.86
C PHE A 775 -31.29 -48.17 -78.92
N GLN A 776 -30.05 -47.64 -79.02
CA GLN A 776 -28.83 -48.19 -78.40
C GLN A 776 -27.84 -47.11 -77.89
N GLY A 777 -26.87 -47.50 -77.06
CA GLY A 777 -25.64 -46.76 -76.81
C GLY A 777 -24.75 -47.41 -75.73
N ARG A 778 -23.93 -46.63 -75.01
CA ARG A 778 -22.78 -47.16 -74.23
C ARG A 778 -23.10 -47.46 -72.75
N VAL A 779 -22.17 -48.18 -72.12
CA VAL A 779 -21.94 -48.17 -70.67
C VAL A 779 -21.03 -46.98 -70.30
N GLY A 780 -21.49 -45.82 -69.84
CA GLY A 780 -22.85 -45.32 -69.65
C GLY A 780 -22.77 -43.94 -68.97
N GLU A 781 -23.20 -42.81 -69.54
CA GLU A 781 -24.29 -42.59 -70.50
C GLU A 781 -25.58 -43.24 -69.98
N SER A 782 -26.68 -42.51 -69.95
CA SER A 782 -28.01 -43.07 -69.73
C SER A 782 -28.90 -42.41 -70.78
N LEU A 783 -29.66 -43.16 -71.57
CA LEU A 783 -30.62 -42.54 -72.50
C LEU A 783 -32.02 -42.49 -71.92
N GLU A 784 -32.74 -41.49 -72.39
CA GLU A 784 -34.08 -41.15 -71.92
C GLU A 784 -35.16 -41.80 -72.80
N ILE A 785 -36.13 -42.44 -72.15
CA ILE A 785 -37.45 -42.70 -72.71
C ILE A 785 -38.48 -41.89 -71.93
N LYS A 786 -39.41 -41.23 -72.63
CA LYS A 786 -40.35 -40.26 -72.05
C LYS A 786 -41.80 -40.59 -72.40
N LEU A 787 -42.69 -40.45 -71.43
CA LEU A 787 -44.13 -40.59 -71.60
C LEU A 787 -44.79 -39.29 -72.11
N GLY A 788 -45.93 -39.44 -72.77
CA GLY A 788 -46.75 -38.33 -73.28
C GLY A 788 -47.35 -37.46 -72.17
N GLU A 789 -47.89 -36.30 -72.53
CA GLU A 789 -48.41 -35.31 -71.58
C GLU A 789 -49.93 -35.07 -71.74
N GLU A 790 -50.67 -36.10 -72.16
CA GLU A 790 -52.12 -35.99 -72.42
C GLU A 790 -52.96 -35.66 -71.16
N PHE A 791 -52.39 -35.80 -69.96
CA PHE A 791 -52.84 -35.21 -68.69
C PHE A 791 -51.71 -35.25 -67.61
N PRO A 792 -51.90 -34.63 -66.43
CA PRO A 792 -50.97 -34.75 -65.30
C PRO A 792 -51.04 -36.12 -64.61
N TYR A 793 -49.89 -36.75 -64.37
CA TYR A 793 -49.75 -38.04 -63.68
C TYR A 793 -48.36 -38.13 -63.04
N THR A 794 -48.26 -38.95 -61.99
CA THR A 794 -47.02 -39.59 -61.53
C THR A 794 -46.95 -40.99 -62.13
N VAL A 795 -45.77 -41.61 -62.21
CA VAL A 795 -45.66 -43.02 -62.60
C VAL A 795 -45.61 -43.86 -61.33
N ASP A 796 -46.48 -44.86 -61.17
CA ASP A 796 -46.29 -45.82 -60.08
C ASP A 796 -45.05 -46.68 -60.34
N SER A 797 -44.98 -47.31 -61.49
CA SER A 797 -43.87 -48.21 -61.82
C SER A 797 -43.64 -48.22 -63.31
N TRP A 798 -42.39 -47.96 -63.70
CA TRP A 798 -41.91 -48.45 -64.99
C TRP A 798 -41.69 -49.96 -64.91
N ILE A 799 -41.88 -50.64 -66.03
CA ILE A 799 -41.83 -52.09 -66.17
C ILE A 799 -40.92 -52.42 -67.34
N ARG A 800 -39.92 -53.28 -67.13
CA ARG A 800 -39.03 -53.83 -68.16
C ARG A 800 -39.28 -55.32 -68.36
N ASP A 801 -39.59 -55.72 -69.58
CA ASP A 801 -39.81 -57.12 -70.00
C ASP A 801 -40.75 -57.91 -69.06
N GLY A 802 -41.78 -57.23 -68.54
CA GLY A 802 -42.77 -57.79 -67.62
C GLY A 802 -42.44 -57.69 -66.13
N GLN A 803 -41.28 -57.15 -65.74
CA GLN A 803 -40.89 -56.95 -64.34
C GLN A 803 -40.84 -55.46 -63.96
N PRO A 804 -41.43 -55.04 -62.82
CA PRO A 804 -41.36 -53.66 -62.38
C PRO A 804 -39.92 -53.26 -62.05
N ILE A 805 -39.51 -52.12 -62.57
CA ILE A 805 -38.17 -51.56 -62.38
C ILE A 805 -38.19 -50.77 -61.08
N ALA A 806 -37.52 -51.30 -60.05
CA ALA A 806 -37.53 -50.73 -58.72
C ALA A 806 -37.20 -49.23 -58.73
N ASN A 807 -38.04 -48.45 -58.03
CA ASN A 807 -37.92 -47.01 -57.80
C ASN A 807 -37.96 -46.09 -59.05
N GLN A 808 -38.19 -46.63 -60.25
CA GLN A 808 -38.35 -45.82 -61.46
C GLN A 808 -39.78 -45.28 -61.59
N LYS A 809 -39.96 -44.01 -61.19
CA LYS A 809 -41.28 -43.31 -61.11
C LYS A 809 -41.34 -41.96 -61.87
N GLY A 810 -40.32 -41.63 -62.66
CA GLY A 810 -40.28 -40.39 -63.46
C GLY A 810 -41.17 -40.43 -64.70
N LYS A 811 -41.64 -39.27 -65.19
CA LYS A 811 -42.36 -39.18 -66.50
C LYS A 811 -41.48 -39.57 -67.68
N SER A 812 -40.18 -39.36 -67.55
CA SER A 812 -39.16 -40.06 -68.30
C SER A 812 -38.27 -40.85 -67.37
N ILE A 813 -37.62 -41.88 -67.89
CA ILE A 813 -36.57 -42.61 -67.17
C ILE A 813 -35.31 -42.71 -68.00
N LEU A 814 -34.19 -42.50 -67.31
CA LEU A 814 -32.85 -42.72 -67.81
C LEU A 814 -32.55 -44.20 -67.66
N VAL A 815 -32.64 -44.95 -68.76
CA VAL A 815 -32.47 -46.40 -68.75
C VAL A 815 -30.99 -46.75 -68.85
N THR A 816 -30.56 -47.71 -68.02
CA THR A 816 -29.15 -48.08 -67.83
C THR A 816 -28.88 -49.58 -68.02
N GLN A 817 -29.78 -50.31 -68.68
CA GLN A 817 -29.68 -51.75 -68.92
C GLN A 817 -30.50 -52.15 -70.14
N SER A 818 -30.26 -53.32 -70.72
CA SER A 818 -30.98 -53.80 -71.91
C SER A 818 -32.40 -54.29 -71.62
N GLY A 819 -33.41 -53.89 -72.41
CA GLY A 819 -34.75 -54.50 -72.39
C GLY A 819 -35.89 -53.66 -72.98
N THR A 820 -37.14 -54.12 -72.79
CA THR A 820 -38.39 -53.50 -73.33
C THR A 820 -39.23 -52.86 -72.22
N TYR A 821 -39.55 -51.57 -72.32
CA TYR A 821 -40.04 -50.69 -71.25
C TYR A 821 -41.47 -50.16 -71.47
N TRP A 822 -42.25 -50.03 -70.39
CA TRP A 822 -43.52 -49.27 -70.32
C TRP A 822 -43.84 -48.80 -68.89
N ALA A 823 -44.96 -48.12 -68.65
CA ALA A 823 -45.31 -47.56 -67.34
C ALA A 823 -46.73 -47.88 -66.84
N LYS A 824 -46.88 -47.86 -65.52
CA LYS A 824 -48.14 -47.76 -64.78
C LYS A 824 -48.41 -46.31 -64.35
N VAL A 825 -49.44 -45.74 -64.94
CA VAL A 825 -50.04 -44.43 -64.62
C VAL A 825 -50.53 -44.32 -63.18
N VAL A 826 -50.24 -43.26 -62.41
CA VAL A 826 -51.18 -42.76 -61.40
C VAL A 826 -51.47 -41.31 -61.77
N PRO A 827 -52.66 -40.96 -62.30
CA PRO A 827 -53.04 -39.57 -62.59
C PRO A 827 -52.80 -38.69 -61.37
N ASN A 828 -52.48 -37.40 -61.51
CA ASN A 828 -51.93 -36.66 -60.37
C ASN A 828 -53.03 -36.28 -59.37
N GLY A 829 -53.17 -37.10 -58.33
CA GLY A 829 -54.35 -37.17 -57.44
C GLY A 829 -55.09 -38.50 -57.57
N GLY A 830 -55.11 -39.05 -58.79
CA GLY A 830 -55.75 -40.28 -59.28
C GLY A 830 -55.35 -41.62 -58.63
N CYS A 831 -55.93 -42.68 -59.18
CA CYS A 831 -55.65 -44.09 -58.89
C CYS A 831 -54.97 -44.78 -60.10
N GLU A 832 -54.43 -45.98 -59.92
CA GLU A 832 -53.58 -46.64 -60.92
C GLU A 832 -54.25 -46.99 -62.27
N VAL A 833 -53.54 -46.76 -63.39
CA VAL A 833 -53.86 -47.04 -64.82
C VAL A 833 -52.55 -47.42 -65.60
N GLU A 834 -52.55 -47.62 -66.94
CA GLU A 834 -51.34 -48.05 -67.71
C GLU A 834 -51.02 -47.25 -69.01
N THR A 835 -49.84 -47.48 -69.64
CA THR A 835 -49.32 -46.77 -70.84
C THR A 835 -48.81 -47.68 -71.99
N LYS A 836 -48.31 -47.05 -73.09
CA LYS A 836 -47.62 -47.68 -74.25
C LYS A 836 -46.13 -48.03 -73.98
N LYS A 837 -45.43 -48.74 -74.92
CA LYS A 837 -44.14 -49.47 -74.71
C LYS A 837 -42.98 -49.17 -75.74
N VAL A 838 -41.68 -49.40 -75.41
CA VAL A 838 -40.41 -49.09 -76.19
C VAL A 838 -39.16 -49.97 -75.76
N ALA A 839 -37.90 -49.84 -76.28
CA ALA A 839 -36.69 -50.61 -75.81
C ALA A 839 -35.26 -49.94 -75.96
N VAL A 840 -34.31 -50.08 -74.97
CA VAL A 840 -32.93 -49.43 -74.91
C VAL A 840 -31.86 -50.07 -73.93
N THR A 841 -30.59 -49.52 -73.74
CA THR A 841 -29.35 -50.18 -73.13
C THR A 841 -28.14 -49.31 -72.50
N PHE A 842 -27.87 -49.07 -71.17
CA PHE A 842 -26.72 -48.15 -70.68
C PHE A 842 -25.94 -48.32 -69.29
N SER A 843 -25.48 -47.25 -68.52
CA SER A 843 -24.88 -47.23 -67.10
C SER A 843 -24.66 -45.82 -66.33
N GLU A 844 -23.76 -45.66 -65.29
CA GLU A 844 -23.92 -44.81 -64.01
C GLU A 844 -22.64 -44.06 -63.34
N LYS A 845 -22.62 -43.57 -62.04
CA LYS A 845 -21.71 -42.50 -61.40
C LYS A 845 -21.38 -42.57 -59.81
N PRO A 846 -20.55 -41.65 -59.17
CA PRO A 846 -20.25 -41.57 -57.67
C PRO A 846 -19.99 -40.16 -56.92
N PHE A 847 -20.09 -40.01 -55.55
CA PHE A 847 -19.26 -39.15 -54.54
C PHE A 847 -19.87 -38.86 -53.08
N PRO A 848 -19.13 -38.30 -52.04
CA PRO A 848 -19.58 -38.03 -50.61
C PRO A 848 -19.56 -36.53 -50.03
N PRO A 849 -19.97 -36.22 -48.74
CA PRO A 849 -20.35 -34.86 -48.21
C PRO A 849 -19.55 -34.19 -47.01
N LEU A 850 -19.95 -32.97 -46.55
CA LEU A 850 -19.20 -32.01 -45.67
C LEU A 850 -19.59 -31.86 -44.16
N LYS A 851 -18.77 -31.11 -43.38
CA LYS A 851 -18.90 -30.67 -41.96
C LYS A 851 -19.33 -29.19 -41.79
N SER A 852 -19.77 -28.81 -40.57
CA SER A 852 -20.32 -27.48 -40.23
C SER A 852 -19.30 -26.38 -39.88
N SER A 853 -18.29 -26.67 -39.05
CA SER A 853 -17.20 -25.73 -38.72
C SER A 853 -15.96 -26.45 -38.18
N ILE A 854 -14.79 -25.81 -38.26
CA ILE A 854 -13.52 -26.26 -37.67
C ILE A 854 -12.74 -25.08 -37.05
N GLU A 855 -11.86 -25.37 -36.07
CA GLU A 855 -10.86 -24.43 -35.55
C GLU A 855 -9.47 -24.77 -36.12
N VAL A 856 -8.69 -23.74 -36.48
CA VAL A 856 -7.31 -23.91 -37.00
C VAL A 856 -6.40 -22.82 -36.44
N SER A 857 -5.30 -23.22 -35.79
CA SER A 857 -4.28 -22.29 -35.32
C SER A 857 -3.31 -21.89 -36.42
N LEU A 858 -2.91 -20.63 -36.46
CA LEU A 858 -1.80 -20.14 -37.29
C LEU A 858 -0.47 -20.75 -36.82
N ASN A 859 0.41 -21.04 -37.76
CA ASN A 859 1.76 -21.53 -37.49
C ASN A 859 2.75 -20.36 -37.22
N THR A 860 4.01 -20.71 -36.96
CA THR A 860 5.12 -19.77 -36.68
C THR A 860 5.46 -18.82 -37.83
N SER A 861 4.83 -18.97 -39.01
CA SER A 861 4.95 -18.05 -40.15
C SER A 861 3.67 -17.24 -40.40
N GLY A 862 2.77 -17.18 -39.40
CA GLY A 862 1.54 -16.39 -39.45
C GLY A 862 0.49 -16.96 -40.41
N LYS A 863 0.58 -18.26 -40.72
CA LYS A 863 -0.26 -18.94 -41.70
C LYS A 863 -0.93 -20.20 -41.16
N ALA A 864 -2.18 -20.43 -41.57
CA ALA A 864 -2.84 -21.72 -41.48
C ALA A 864 -3.27 -22.18 -42.87
N THR A 865 -3.43 -23.48 -43.06
CA THR A 865 -4.06 -24.05 -44.25
C THR A 865 -5.09 -25.10 -43.86
N THR A 866 -6.08 -25.30 -44.71
CA THR A 866 -7.04 -26.40 -44.61
C THR A 866 -7.19 -27.08 -45.96
N GLN A 867 -7.32 -28.40 -45.94
CA GLN A 867 -7.50 -29.24 -47.11
C GLN A 867 -8.95 -29.73 -47.17
N PRO A 868 -9.48 -30.10 -48.36
CA PRO A 868 -10.84 -30.60 -48.47
C PRO A 868 -11.17 -31.72 -47.48
N GLN A 869 -10.25 -32.67 -47.29
CA GLN A 869 -10.36 -33.78 -46.33
C GLN A 869 -10.70 -33.34 -44.88
N ASP A 870 -10.28 -32.15 -44.47
CA ASP A 870 -10.53 -31.61 -43.14
C ASP A 870 -11.98 -31.13 -43.01
N LEU A 871 -12.60 -30.78 -44.15
CA LEU A 871 -13.97 -30.28 -44.27
C LEU A 871 -14.98 -31.39 -44.64
N PHE A 872 -14.58 -32.47 -45.32
CA PHE A 872 -15.44 -33.63 -45.63
C PHE A 872 -15.67 -34.53 -44.40
N SER A 873 -16.85 -35.14 -44.29
CA SER A 873 -17.20 -36.09 -43.22
C SER A 873 -16.52 -37.46 -43.41
N SER A 874 -16.12 -37.78 -44.64
CA SER A 874 -15.41 -39.00 -45.01
C SER A 874 -14.52 -38.73 -46.24
N TRP A 875 -13.28 -39.20 -46.21
CA TRP A 875 -12.27 -38.97 -47.24
C TRP A 875 -11.38 -40.22 -47.44
N PRO A 876 -10.90 -40.53 -48.65
CA PRO A 876 -11.12 -39.86 -49.94
C PRO A 876 -12.50 -40.13 -50.57
N PRO A 877 -12.91 -39.38 -51.61
CA PRO A 877 -14.08 -39.71 -52.40
C PRO A 877 -13.92 -41.02 -53.19
N ALA A 878 -15.05 -41.64 -53.56
CA ALA A 878 -15.09 -42.94 -54.24
C ALA A 878 -14.53 -42.95 -55.68
N ASP A 879 -14.46 -41.78 -56.33
CA ASP A 879 -13.72 -41.59 -57.57
C ASP A 879 -12.45 -40.76 -57.26
N PRO A 880 -11.23 -41.28 -57.49
CA PRO A 880 -9.99 -40.52 -57.29
C PRO A 880 -9.79 -39.42 -58.33
N ASN A 881 -10.62 -39.33 -59.37
CA ASN A 881 -10.49 -38.38 -60.49
C ASN A 881 -11.28 -37.07 -60.30
N LEU A 882 -11.70 -36.76 -59.07
CA LEU A 882 -12.46 -35.56 -58.74
C LEU A 882 -11.55 -34.38 -58.37
N ASP A 883 -11.69 -33.29 -59.13
CA ASP A 883 -11.07 -31.99 -58.94
C ASP A 883 -11.85 -31.21 -57.86
N ILE A 884 -11.34 -31.17 -56.62
CA ILE A 884 -12.00 -30.51 -55.48
C ILE A 884 -11.19 -29.28 -55.06
N LYS A 885 -11.86 -28.13 -54.99
CA LYS A 885 -11.29 -26.80 -54.72
C LYS A 885 -12.02 -26.10 -53.59
N LEU A 886 -11.30 -25.24 -52.86
CA LEU A 886 -11.84 -24.39 -51.80
C LEU A 886 -11.76 -22.92 -52.24
N SER A 887 -12.71 -22.07 -51.85
CA SER A 887 -12.64 -20.62 -52.09
C SER A 887 -11.55 -19.94 -51.29
N GLN A 888 -11.21 -20.50 -50.12
CA GLN A 888 -10.06 -20.13 -49.31
C GLN A 888 -9.55 -21.39 -48.61
N SER A 889 -8.31 -21.78 -48.92
CA SER A 889 -7.58 -22.90 -48.31
C SER A 889 -6.36 -22.45 -47.49
N GLU A 890 -6.00 -21.17 -47.57
CA GLU A 890 -4.92 -20.53 -46.80
C GLU A 890 -5.49 -19.35 -46.01
N PHE A 891 -5.05 -19.19 -44.78
CA PHE A 891 -5.42 -18.09 -43.88
C PHE A 891 -4.15 -17.43 -43.35
N ALA A 892 -4.20 -16.13 -43.13
CA ALA A 892 -3.12 -15.36 -42.53
C ALA A 892 -3.59 -14.65 -41.25
N CYS A 893 -2.73 -13.87 -40.62
CA CYS A 893 -3.07 -13.07 -39.44
C CYS A 893 -4.14 -11.99 -39.69
N SER A 894 -4.40 -11.63 -40.95
CA SER A 894 -5.58 -10.86 -41.38
C SER A 894 -6.91 -11.62 -41.21
N ASP A 895 -6.85 -12.91 -40.91
CA ASP A 895 -7.98 -13.82 -40.85
C ASP A 895 -8.39 -14.29 -39.44
N LEU A 896 -7.73 -13.78 -38.41
CA LEU A 896 -8.08 -14.04 -37.00
C LEU A 896 -9.58 -13.80 -36.74
N GLY A 897 -10.21 -14.72 -35.99
CA GLY A 897 -11.66 -14.80 -35.84
C GLY A 897 -12.30 -15.81 -36.79
N GLU A 898 -13.57 -15.62 -37.14
CA GLU A 898 -14.35 -16.58 -37.95
C GLU A 898 -14.45 -16.16 -39.43
N LYS A 899 -14.29 -17.14 -40.32
CA LYS A 899 -14.32 -16.98 -41.78
C LYS A 899 -15.20 -18.05 -42.43
N GLN A 900 -15.78 -17.74 -43.60
CA GLN A 900 -16.64 -18.65 -44.36
C GLN A 900 -15.93 -19.16 -45.62
N VAL A 901 -16.06 -20.46 -45.92
CA VAL A 901 -15.42 -21.14 -47.06
C VAL A 901 -16.48 -21.82 -47.93
N VAL A 902 -16.28 -21.77 -49.25
CA VAL A 902 -17.08 -22.46 -50.28
C VAL A 902 -16.24 -23.60 -50.87
N VAL A 903 -16.87 -24.72 -51.22
CA VAL A 903 -16.21 -25.93 -51.74
C VAL A 903 -16.79 -26.26 -53.12
N THR A 904 -15.96 -26.31 -54.16
CA THR A 904 -16.34 -26.64 -55.54
C THR A 904 -15.75 -27.99 -55.93
N ILE A 905 -16.56 -28.92 -56.45
CA ILE A 905 -16.19 -30.28 -56.87
C ILE A 905 -16.38 -30.40 -58.39
N LYS A 906 -15.50 -31.09 -59.11
CA LYS A 906 -15.62 -31.29 -60.57
C LYS A 906 -15.07 -32.65 -61.04
N ASN A 907 -15.65 -33.26 -62.07
CA ASN A 907 -15.15 -34.51 -62.67
C ASN A 907 -14.43 -34.29 -64.01
N GLN A 908 -13.69 -35.30 -64.50
CA GLN A 908 -12.94 -35.23 -65.77
C GLN A 908 -13.83 -34.94 -67.01
N SER A 909 -15.11 -35.33 -66.98
CA SER A 909 -16.08 -34.96 -68.04
C SER A 909 -16.60 -33.52 -67.96
N GLY A 910 -16.17 -32.73 -66.97
CA GLY A 910 -16.45 -31.30 -66.85
C GLY A 910 -17.64 -30.92 -65.95
N GLN A 911 -18.38 -31.88 -65.42
CA GLN A 911 -19.53 -31.60 -64.53
C GLN A 911 -19.05 -31.14 -63.15
N THR A 912 -19.73 -30.16 -62.56
CA THR A 912 -19.28 -29.36 -61.40
C THR A 912 -20.41 -29.17 -60.37
N TRP A 913 -20.07 -29.06 -59.07
CA TRP A 913 -20.98 -28.95 -57.91
C TRP A 913 -20.39 -27.99 -56.84
N GLU A 914 -21.20 -27.37 -55.97
CA GLU A 914 -20.73 -26.39 -54.94
C GLU A 914 -21.46 -26.46 -53.58
N GLU A 915 -20.73 -26.24 -52.46
CA GLU A 915 -21.20 -26.35 -51.04
C GLU A 915 -20.49 -25.32 -50.11
N LYS A 916 -20.85 -25.20 -48.81
CA LYS A 916 -20.30 -24.18 -47.86
C LYS A 916 -20.03 -24.67 -46.41
N THR A 917 -19.09 -24.02 -45.70
CA THR A 917 -18.72 -24.28 -44.28
C THR A 917 -18.01 -23.08 -43.61
N PHE A 918 -17.65 -23.17 -42.31
CA PHE A 918 -16.94 -22.12 -41.53
C PHE A 918 -15.60 -22.59 -40.95
N VAL A 919 -14.65 -21.66 -40.78
CA VAL A 919 -13.32 -21.89 -40.19
C VAL A 919 -13.02 -20.77 -39.18
N LYS A 920 -12.61 -21.12 -37.96
CA LYS A 920 -12.19 -20.18 -36.92
C LYS A 920 -10.67 -20.19 -36.76
N ILE A 921 -10.03 -19.05 -37.02
CA ILE A 921 -8.59 -18.86 -37.02
C ILE A 921 -8.15 -18.28 -35.67
N GLN A 922 -7.19 -18.95 -35.04
CA GLN A 922 -6.61 -18.56 -33.75
C GLN A 922 -5.09 -18.37 -33.90
N ASP A 923 -4.51 -17.58 -33.02
CA ASP A 923 -3.07 -17.45 -32.88
C ASP A 923 -2.67 -17.54 -31.42
N ASN A 924 -1.80 -18.52 -31.14
CA ASN A 924 -1.40 -18.97 -29.83
C ASN A 924 0.13 -18.90 -29.67
N THR A 925 0.80 -18.13 -30.53
CA THR A 925 2.27 -17.94 -30.52
C THR A 925 2.58 -16.68 -29.73
N ALA A 926 3.44 -16.74 -28.72
CA ALA A 926 3.87 -15.54 -28.02
C ALA A 926 5.03 -14.83 -28.76
N PRO A 927 5.11 -13.49 -28.75
CA PRO A 927 6.18 -12.74 -29.41
C PRO A 927 7.59 -13.21 -29.04
N LEU A 928 8.49 -13.27 -30.02
CA LEU A 928 9.92 -13.51 -29.76
C LEU A 928 10.64 -12.20 -29.45
N LEU A 929 11.19 -12.08 -28.25
CA LEU A 929 12.06 -10.98 -27.82
C LEU A 929 13.53 -11.41 -27.81
N THR A 930 14.41 -10.61 -28.41
CA THR A 930 15.87 -10.75 -28.27
C THR A 930 16.43 -9.48 -27.63
N SER A 931 16.77 -9.54 -26.35
CA SER A 931 17.30 -8.40 -25.60
C SER A 931 18.79 -8.14 -25.85
N LYS A 932 19.19 -6.88 -25.66
CA LYS A 932 20.59 -6.41 -25.54
C LYS A 932 20.71 -5.57 -24.30
N ASN A 933 21.87 -5.62 -23.64
CA ASN A 933 22.21 -4.66 -22.59
C ASN A 933 22.43 -3.27 -23.20
N LEU A 934 22.17 -2.22 -22.40
CA LEU A 934 22.39 -0.82 -22.78
C LEU A 934 23.34 -0.16 -21.79
N GLU A 935 24.32 0.57 -22.33
CA GLU A 935 25.26 1.39 -21.57
C GLU A 935 25.04 2.86 -21.94
N VAL A 936 24.61 3.68 -20.97
CA VAL A 936 24.27 5.09 -21.20
C VAL A 936 25.29 5.99 -20.53
N ASN A 937 26.00 6.76 -21.35
CA ASN A 937 26.88 7.84 -20.90
C ASN A 937 26.05 9.11 -20.64
N TYR A 938 25.58 9.27 -19.41
CA TYR A 938 24.71 10.36 -18.98
C TYR A 938 25.55 11.62 -18.70
N ASP A 939 25.35 12.70 -19.47
CA ASP A 939 25.94 14.00 -19.17
C ASP A 939 25.17 14.67 -18.02
N ILE A 940 25.83 14.92 -16.89
CA ILE A 940 25.21 15.43 -15.66
C ILE A 940 24.66 16.86 -15.75
N THR A 941 24.87 17.53 -16.89
CA THR A 941 24.28 18.82 -17.22
C THR A 941 22.83 18.69 -17.75
N GLN A 942 22.39 17.46 -18.05
CA GLN A 942 21.02 17.13 -18.48
C GLN A 942 20.16 16.63 -17.31
N GLY A 943 18.86 16.98 -17.33
CA GLY A 943 17.93 16.66 -16.22
C GLY A 943 17.32 15.27 -16.27
N SER A 944 17.06 14.73 -17.46
CA SER A 944 16.67 13.34 -17.67
C SER A 944 16.91 12.91 -19.12
N ILE A 945 17.06 11.59 -19.33
CA ILE A 945 17.09 10.95 -20.65
C ILE A 945 15.91 9.97 -20.72
N SER A 946 15.06 10.09 -21.73
CA SER A 946 13.97 9.12 -21.96
C SER A 946 14.52 7.85 -22.61
N LEU A 947 14.06 6.71 -22.10
CA LEU A 947 14.33 5.36 -22.61
C LEU A 947 13.11 4.82 -23.36
N LYS A 948 13.35 3.93 -24.33
CA LYS A 948 12.33 3.22 -25.10
C LYS A 948 12.62 1.72 -25.18
N PRO A 949 11.61 0.85 -25.43
CA PRO A 949 11.83 -0.59 -25.52
C PRO A 949 12.89 -1.01 -26.56
N GLU A 950 13.01 -0.28 -27.67
CA GLU A 950 13.97 -0.55 -28.74
C GLU A 950 15.43 -0.31 -28.31
N ASP A 951 15.66 0.49 -27.27
CA ASP A 951 17.00 0.71 -26.70
C ASP A 951 17.53 -0.56 -26.01
N PHE A 952 16.66 -1.51 -25.67
CA PHE A 952 16.98 -2.76 -24.97
C PHE A 952 16.77 -4.03 -25.81
N LEU A 953 16.43 -3.90 -27.10
CA LEU A 953 16.18 -5.03 -28.02
C LEU A 953 17.14 -5.01 -29.23
N THR A 954 17.65 -6.16 -29.66
CA THR A 954 18.27 -6.31 -31.00
C THR A 954 17.22 -6.58 -32.06
N ALA A 955 16.22 -7.39 -31.71
CA ALA A 955 15.07 -7.71 -32.52
C ALA A 955 13.88 -8.06 -31.62
N PHE A 956 12.69 -7.73 -32.09
CA PHE A 956 11.44 -8.36 -31.68
C PHE A 956 10.70 -8.79 -32.93
N SER A 957 10.05 -9.95 -32.87
CA SER A 957 9.31 -10.50 -34.01
C SER A 957 8.17 -11.35 -33.50
N ASP A 958 7.03 -11.23 -34.15
CA ASP A 958 5.86 -12.05 -33.89
C ASP A 958 5.32 -12.59 -35.22
N ASN A 959 4.58 -13.70 -35.18
CA ASN A 959 4.00 -14.29 -36.38
C ASN A 959 2.84 -13.43 -36.94
N CYS A 960 2.15 -12.64 -36.11
CA CYS A 960 0.96 -11.88 -36.48
C CYS A 960 1.00 -10.38 -36.22
N SER A 961 1.53 -9.91 -35.09
CA SER A 961 2.20 -8.60 -34.89
C SER A 961 2.28 -8.28 -33.39
N VAL A 962 3.41 -7.72 -32.96
CA VAL A 962 3.51 -7.11 -31.62
C VAL A 962 2.68 -5.82 -31.61
N LYS A 963 1.64 -5.81 -30.77
CA LYS A 963 0.70 -4.71 -30.56
C LYS A 963 1.23 -3.69 -29.56
N GLU A 964 1.95 -4.15 -28.54
CA GLU A 964 2.40 -3.34 -27.42
C GLU A 964 3.80 -3.78 -26.96
N LEU A 965 4.68 -2.80 -26.69
CA LEU A 965 5.98 -2.98 -26.05
C LEU A 965 6.09 -2.03 -24.86
N THR A 966 6.51 -2.57 -23.71
CA THR A 966 6.66 -1.82 -22.45
C THR A 966 7.99 -2.17 -21.78
N ILE A 967 8.52 -1.26 -20.96
CA ILE A 967 9.72 -1.45 -20.16
C ILE A 967 9.53 -0.95 -18.72
N SER A 968 10.16 -1.60 -17.75
CA SER A 968 10.03 -1.26 -16.32
C SER A 968 10.62 0.10 -15.90
N LYS A 969 11.40 0.76 -16.75
CA LYS A 969 11.95 2.10 -16.50
C LYS A 969 12.09 2.88 -17.81
N THR A 970 11.28 3.93 -17.97
CA THR A 970 11.16 4.75 -19.19
C THR A 970 12.01 6.02 -19.18
N SER A 971 12.76 6.28 -18.10
CA SER A 971 13.71 7.40 -18.03
C SER A 971 14.87 7.14 -17.07
N ILE A 972 15.99 7.79 -17.36
CA ILE A 972 17.20 7.90 -16.54
C ILE A 972 17.28 9.34 -16.02
N SER A 973 17.68 9.48 -14.76
CA SER A 973 17.82 10.73 -14.02
C SER A 973 19.18 10.76 -13.28
N CYS A 974 19.44 11.85 -12.58
CA CYS A 974 20.60 12.00 -11.70
C CYS A 974 20.69 10.95 -10.58
N GLU A 975 19.55 10.38 -10.15
CA GLU A 975 19.51 9.34 -9.12
C GLU A 975 19.96 7.97 -9.63
N ASP A 976 20.04 7.81 -10.96
CA ASP A 976 20.38 6.54 -11.62
C ASP A 976 21.89 6.40 -11.91
N LEU A 977 22.67 7.47 -11.72
CA LEU A 977 24.10 7.52 -12.01
C LEU A 977 24.91 6.49 -11.21
N GLY A 978 25.74 5.71 -11.91
CA GLY A 978 26.59 4.67 -11.31
C GLY A 978 25.84 3.42 -10.84
N LYS A 979 24.52 3.34 -11.06
CA LYS A 979 23.70 2.17 -10.76
C LYS A 979 23.58 1.27 -11.99
N GLU A 980 23.27 0.01 -11.73
CA GLU A 980 22.93 -0.98 -12.75
C GLU A 980 21.51 -1.50 -12.48
N PHE A 981 20.68 -1.54 -13.52
CA PHE A 981 19.27 -1.92 -13.42
C PHE A 981 18.97 -3.16 -14.27
N SER A 982 18.12 -4.05 -13.76
CA SER A 982 17.47 -5.06 -14.58
C SER A 982 16.19 -4.45 -15.16
N ILE A 983 16.19 -4.22 -16.47
CA ILE A 983 15.04 -3.71 -17.21
C ILE A 983 14.23 -4.91 -17.69
N ALA A 984 13.02 -5.05 -17.16
CA ALA A 984 12.04 -5.99 -17.70
C ALA A 984 11.42 -5.35 -18.94
N ILE A 985 11.41 -6.09 -20.04
CA ILE A 985 10.83 -5.73 -21.34
C ILE A 985 9.66 -6.69 -21.56
N ARG A 986 8.47 -6.16 -21.81
CA ARG A 986 7.25 -6.96 -21.99
C ARG A 986 6.57 -6.63 -23.30
N ALA A 987 6.29 -7.67 -24.09
CA ALA A 987 5.58 -7.61 -25.36
C ALA A 987 4.20 -8.25 -25.25
N VAL A 988 3.24 -7.69 -25.97
CA VAL A 988 1.90 -8.27 -26.20
C VAL A 988 1.59 -8.21 -27.69
N ASP A 989 1.04 -9.27 -28.26
CA ASP A 989 0.58 -9.32 -29.64
C ASP A 989 -0.88 -8.80 -29.81
N ALA A 990 -1.42 -8.93 -31.03
CA ALA A 990 -2.83 -8.62 -31.31
C ALA A 990 -3.82 -9.61 -30.68
N SER A 991 -3.38 -10.84 -30.41
CA SER A 991 -4.16 -12.00 -29.97
C SER A 991 -4.33 -12.08 -28.44
N GLY A 992 -3.43 -11.44 -27.68
CA GLY A 992 -3.34 -11.47 -26.23
C GLY A 992 -2.18 -12.30 -25.67
N ASN A 993 -1.32 -12.91 -26.50
CA ASN A 993 -0.16 -13.66 -26.01
C ASN A 993 0.94 -12.69 -25.54
N VAL A 994 1.72 -13.13 -24.54
CA VAL A 994 2.66 -12.27 -23.80
C VAL A 994 4.03 -12.93 -23.73
N SER A 995 5.09 -12.13 -23.96
CA SER A 995 6.48 -12.53 -23.72
C SER A 995 7.24 -11.48 -22.94
N GLU A 996 8.15 -11.93 -22.10
CA GLU A 996 8.98 -11.08 -21.24
C GLU A 996 10.46 -11.42 -21.41
N ALA A 997 11.31 -10.40 -21.39
CA ALA A 997 12.77 -10.52 -21.47
C ALA A 997 13.44 -9.51 -20.53
N THR A 998 14.57 -9.88 -19.94
CA THR A 998 15.38 -8.96 -19.13
C THR A 998 16.55 -8.40 -19.93
N SER A 999 16.91 -7.15 -19.65
CA SER A 999 18.12 -6.48 -20.12
C SER A 999 18.84 -5.79 -18.97
N LYS A 1000 20.17 -5.67 -19.04
CA LYS A 1000 20.95 -4.85 -18.11
C LYS A 1000 21.12 -3.43 -18.65
N LEU A 1001 20.72 -2.43 -17.85
CA LEU A 1001 21.08 -1.03 -18.04
C LEU A 1001 22.24 -0.66 -17.11
N THR A 1002 23.31 -0.09 -17.64
CA THR A 1002 24.40 0.52 -16.85
C THR A 1002 24.48 2.01 -17.19
N VAL A 1003 24.46 2.88 -16.16
CA VAL A 1003 24.43 4.34 -16.34
C VAL A 1003 25.75 4.98 -15.88
N ASN A 1004 26.58 5.38 -16.83
CA ASN A 1004 27.87 6.01 -16.59
C ASN A 1004 27.72 7.53 -16.40
N ARG A 1005 28.43 8.09 -15.41
CA ARG A 1005 28.50 9.54 -15.18
C ARG A 1005 29.51 10.20 -16.12
N VAL A 1006 29.06 11.19 -16.90
CA VAL A 1006 29.91 12.05 -17.73
C VAL A 1006 29.74 13.52 -17.32
N GLU A 1007 30.84 14.27 -17.31
CA GLU A 1007 30.85 15.71 -16.98
C GLU A 1007 31.88 16.42 -17.86
N ASN A 1008 31.43 16.97 -18.99
CA ASN A 1008 32.32 17.48 -20.03
C ASN A 1008 32.92 18.87 -19.73
N GLN A 1009 32.31 19.66 -18.83
CA GLN A 1009 32.77 21.01 -18.46
C GLN A 1009 32.58 21.28 -16.96
N LYS A 1010 33.60 20.91 -16.16
CA LYS A 1010 33.59 21.10 -14.70
C LYS A 1010 33.64 22.58 -14.30
N VAL A 1011 32.95 22.91 -13.21
CA VAL A 1011 33.12 24.21 -12.53
C VAL A 1011 34.48 24.25 -11.83
N THR A 1012 35.23 25.35 -11.99
CA THR A 1012 36.56 25.55 -11.41
C THR A 1012 36.54 26.57 -10.28
N ILE A 1013 37.44 26.42 -9.30
CA ILE A 1013 37.68 27.40 -8.24
C ILE A 1013 38.93 28.21 -8.59
N SER A 1014 38.88 29.53 -8.38
CA SER A 1014 40.05 30.41 -8.40
C SER A 1014 39.93 31.46 -7.27
N GLY A 1015 41.05 31.98 -6.77
CA GLY A 1015 41.01 32.93 -5.66
C GLY A 1015 42.33 33.01 -4.89
N THR A 1016 42.26 33.51 -3.66
CA THR A 1016 43.42 33.65 -2.77
C THR A 1016 43.83 32.30 -2.16
N ASP A 1017 45.01 31.80 -2.52
CA ASP A 1017 45.59 30.55 -1.99
C ASP A 1017 46.52 30.78 -0.78
N GLN A 1018 47.17 31.95 -0.69
CA GLN A 1018 48.00 32.38 0.44
C GLN A 1018 47.38 33.56 1.19
N LEU A 1019 47.22 33.41 2.50
CA LEU A 1019 46.83 34.47 3.43
C LEU A 1019 47.83 34.57 4.59
N CYS A 1020 47.82 35.71 5.26
CA CYS A 1020 48.42 35.86 6.59
C CYS A 1020 47.36 35.73 7.69
N GLN A 1021 47.74 35.23 8.86
CA GLN A 1021 46.85 35.07 10.01
C GLN A 1021 46.14 36.38 10.38
N GLY A 1022 44.80 36.36 10.33
CA GLY A 1022 43.94 37.53 10.54
C GLY A 1022 43.50 38.27 9.26
N GLN A 1023 44.02 37.90 8.09
CA GLN A 1023 43.52 38.38 6.80
C GLN A 1023 42.32 37.56 6.30
N LYS A 1024 41.62 38.13 5.32
CA LYS A 1024 40.53 37.50 4.57
C LYS A 1024 40.87 37.50 3.08
N GLY A 1025 40.58 36.39 2.41
CA GLY A 1025 40.66 36.21 0.96
C GLY A 1025 39.29 35.85 0.39
N ILE A 1026 39.20 35.80 -0.94
CA ILE A 1026 37.97 35.40 -1.64
C ILE A 1026 38.27 34.27 -2.62
N LEU A 1027 37.48 33.20 -2.55
CA LEU A 1027 37.38 32.16 -3.58
C LEU A 1027 36.19 32.45 -4.50
N THR A 1028 36.31 32.13 -5.78
CA THR A 1028 35.32 32.40 -6.84
C THR A 1028 35.16 31.16 -7.72
N LEU A 1029 33.91 30.83 -8.05
CA LEU A 1029 33.54 29.72 -8.91
C LEU A 1029 33.30 30.18 -10.35
N THR A 1030 33.93 29.52 -11.31
CA THR A 1030 33.85 29.86 -12.74
C THR A 1030 33.48 28.66 -13.61
N SER A 1031 32.62 28.87 -14.60
CA SER A 1031 32.30 27.90 -15.64
C SER A 1031 31.73 28.60 -16.87
N SER A 1032 31.81 27.94 -18.03
CA SER A 1032 31.11 28.31 -19.27
C SER A 1032 29.60 28.01 -19.23
N GLN A 1033 29.14 27.21 -18.26
CA GLN A 1033 27.73 26.82 -18.13
C GLN A 1033 27.05 27.51 -16.94
N ALA A 1034 25.72 27.54 -16.96
CA ALA A 1034 24.93 27.95 -15.81
C ALA A 1034 24.98 26.91 -14.70
N PHE A 1035 25.14 27.36 -13.45
CA PHE A 1035 25.10 26.54 -12.24
C PHE A 1035 24.61 27.35 -11.05
N GLU A 1036 24.02 26.69 -10.06
CA GLU A 1036 23.82 27.20 -8.69
C GLU A 1036 24.86 26.58 -7.74
N VAL A 1037 25.06 27.18 -6.57
CA VAL A 1037 25.94 26.64 -5.52
C VAL A 1037 25.08 26.20 -4.36
N VAL A 1038 25.05 24.89 -4.10
CA VAL A 1038 24.22 24.30 -3.06
C VAL A 1038 24.87 24.48 -1.69
N ARG A 1039 26.21 24.40 -1.63
CA ARG A 1039 27.01 24.60 -0.40
C ARG A 1039 28.50 24.64 -0.69
N TRP A 1040 29.27 25.28 0.18
CA TRP A 1040 30.71 25.11 0.29
C TRP A 1040 31.08 24.10 1.38
N ARG A 1041 32.21 23.40 1.20
CA ARG A 1041 32.84 22.53 2.20
C ARG A 1041 34.31 22.92 2.39
N ARG A 1042 34.82 22.70 3.60
CA ARG A 1042 36.23 22.80 3.98
C ARG A 1042 36.68 21.51 4.68
N ASN A 1043 37.73 20.88 4.19
CA ASN A 1043 38.25 19.60 4.69
C ASN A 1043 37.14 18.52 4.80
N GLY A 1044 36.20 18.52 3.85
CA GLY A 1044 35.02 17.66 3.83
C GLY A 1044 33.82 18.13 4.66
N VAL A 1045 33.99 19.02 5.64
CA VAL A 1045 32.92 19.55 6.51
C VAL A 1045 32.22 20.75 5.85
N GLU A 1046 30.91 20.89 6.01
CA GLU A 1046 30.15 21.99 5.40
C GLU A 1046 30.41 23.36 6.05
N VAL A 1047 30.51 24.41 5.21
CA VAL A 1047 30.65 25.80 5.65
C VAL A 1047 29.25 26.41 5.71
N SER A 1048 28.65 26.40 6.91
CA SER A 1048 27.24 26.71 7.13
C SER A 1048 26.75 28.00 6.46
N GLY A 1049 25.62 27.90 5.75
CA GLY A 1049 24.93 29.02 5.10
C GLY A 1049 25.60 29.58 3.84
N GLN A 1050 26.71 29.00 3.37
CA GLN A 1050 27.45 29.53 2.21
C GLN A 1050 26.97 28.92 0.89
N THR A 1051 26.11 29.66 0.17
CA THR A 1051 25.55 29.32 -1.15
C THR A 1051 25.95 30.30 -2.26
N GLY A 1052 26.93 31.17 -1.99
CA GLY A 1052 27.45 32.15 -2.95
C GLY A 1052 28.36 31.53 -4.02
N LYS A 1053 28.40 32.13 -5.21
CA LYS A 1053 29.45 31.86 -6.22
C LYS A 1053 30.83 32.36 -5.83
N THR A 1054 30.88 33.18 -4.79
CA THR A 1054 32.08 33.56 -4.05
C THR A 1054 31.98 33.07 -2.60
N LEU A 1055 33.14 32.82 -1.98
CA LEU A 1055 33.27 32.50 -0.55
C LEU A 1055 34.39 33.35 0.04
N GLU A 1056 34.12 34.03 1.16
CA GLU A 1056 35.17 34.69 1.95
C GLU A 1056 35.84 33.65 2.87
N VAL A 1057 37.18 33.65 2.90
CA VAL A 1057 37.99 32.66 3.64
C VAL A 1057 39.05 33.34 4.50
N SER A 1058 39.26 32.86 5.73
CA SER A 1058 40.27 33.38 6.68
C SER A 1058 40.97 32.29 7.50
N GLU A 1059 40.65 31.02 7.23
CA GLU A 1059 41.16 29.85 7.94
C GLU A 1059 41.76 28.86 6.94
N PRO A 1060 42.81 28.10 7.32
CA PRO A 1060 43.49 27.20 6.40
C PRO A 1060 42.66 25.93 6.14
N GLY A 1061 42.79 25.38 4.94
CA GLY A 1061 42.16 24.12 4.57
C GLY A 1061 41.94 23.95 3.08
N LYS A 1062 41.45 22.78 2.70
CA LYS A 1062 40.99 22.48 1.35
C LYS A 1062 39.52 22.84 1.21
N TYR A 1063 39.20 23.74 0.30
CA TYR A 1063 37.85 24.20 0.02
C TYR A 1063 37.33 23.58 -1.29
N HIS A 1064 36.07 23.16 -1.32
CA HIS A 1064 35.36 22.82 -2.55
C HIS A 1064 33.88 23.20 -2.46
N ALA A 1065 33.21 23.33 -3.60
CA ALA A 1065 31.80 23.65 -3.68
C ALA A 1065 31.01 22.46 -4.26
N VAL A 1066 29.85 22.19 -3.64
CA VAL A 1066 28.81 21.35 -4.22
C VAL A 1066 27.91 22.27 -5.05
N ILE A 1067 27.87 22.04 -6.36
CA ILE A 1067 27.12 22.85 -7.33
C ILE A 1067 26.02 22.00 -7.97
N ARG A 1068 25.02 22.65 -8.57
CA ARG A 1068 24.03 21.98 -9.41
C ARG A 1068 23.92 22.69 -10.75
N TYR A 1069 23.78 21.93 -11.83
CA TYR A 1069 23.37 22.47 -13.13
C TYR A 1069 21.82 22.63 -13.15
N PRO A 1070 21.25 23.71 -13.73
CA PRO A 1070 19.81 23.97 -13.66
C PRO A 1070 18.95 22.82 -14.18
N GLY A 1071 18.06 22.30 -13.32
CA GLY A 1071 17.21 21.14 -13.64
C GLY A 1071 17.95 19.79 -13.72
N ALA A 1072 19.22 19.73 -13.31
CA ALA A 1072 20.10 18.58 -13.48
C ALA A 1072 20.91 18.28 -12.19
N CYS A 1073 22.03 17.57 -12.31
CA CYS A 1073 22.60 16.85 -11.18
C CYS A 1073 23.51 17.71 -10.30
N LEU A 1074 23.77 17.21 -9.08
CA LEU A 1074 24.84 17.73 -8.25
C LEU A 1074 26.22 17.32 -8.81
N SER A 1075 27.16 18.26 -8.77
CA SER A 1075 28.58 17.99 -8.98
C SER A 1075 29.42 18.64 -7.88
N GLU A 1076 30.66 18.22 -7.77
CA GLU A 1076 31.63 18.77 -6.82
C GLU A 1076 32.85 19.28 -7.58
N THR A 1077 33.30 20.48 -7.23
CA THR A 1077 34.51 21.05 -7.81
C THR A 1077 35.76 20.36 -7.27
N VAL A 1078 36.87 20.43 -8.01
CA VAL A 1078 38.18 20.05 -7.48
C VAL A 1078 38.53 20.85 -6.22
N GLU A 1079 39.27 20.24 -5.28
CA GLU A 1079 39.70 20.91 -4.05
C GLU A 1079 40.70 22.05 -4.35
N PHE A 1080 40.49 23.20 -3.71
CA PHE A 1080 41.39 24.36 -3.74
C PHE A 1080 41.98 24.57 -2.34
N GLU A 1081 43.30 24.54 -2.22
CA GLU A 1081 44.00 24.63 -0.93
C GLU A 1081 44.29 26.08 -0.55
N VAL A 1082 43.78 26.53 0.61
CA VAL A 1082 44.06 27.84 1.19
C VAL A 1082 44.99 27.67 2.40
N LYS A 1083 46.10 28.41 2.41
CA LYS A 1083 47.13 28.38 3.46
C LYS A 1083 47.14 29.71 4.20
N VAL A 1084 47.13 29.63 5.53
CA VAL A 1084 47.19 30.79 6.42
C VAL A 1084 48.54 30.77 7.14
N ASN A 1085 49.41 31.68 6.73
CA ASN A 1085 50.76 31.83 7.24
C ASN A 1085 50.73 32.63 8.56
N PRO A 1086 51.41 32.18 9.64
CA PRO A 1086 51.39 32.88 10.92
C PRO A 1086 52.09 34.24 10.84
N LEU A 1087 51.66 35.18 11.69
CA LEU A 1087 52.36 36.46 11.82
C LEU A 1087 53.69 36.28 12.57
N PRO A 1088 54.77 37.01 12.18
CA PRO A 1088 56.01 37.03 12.95
C PRO A 1088 55.77 37.45 14.40
N SER A 1089 56.44 36.80 15.36
CA SER A 1089 56.23 37.03 16.80
C SER A 1089 57.52 36.88 17.60
N GLY A 1090 57.50 37.38 18.84
CA GLY A 1090 58.64 37.40 19.76
C GLY A 1090 58.70 38.71 20.56
N GLN A 1091 59.86 39.01 21.13
CA GLN A 1091 60.13 40.24 21.89
C GLN A 1091 61.47 40.84 21.45
N ILE A 1092 61.65 42.14 21.68
CA ILE A 1092 62.93 42.83 21.44
C ILE A 1092 63.85 42.56 22.65
N GLU A 1093 64.99 41.93 22.43
CA GLU A 1093 66.04 41.80 23.45
C GLU A 1093 66.80 43.13 23.56
N VAL A 1094 67.10 43.55 24.80
CA VAL A 1094 67.76 44.81 25.11
C VAL A 1094 69.09 44.52 25.81
N ASP A 1095 70.19 44.92 25.19
CA ASP A 1095 71.57 44.67 25.63
C ASP A 1095 72.34 46.00 25.65
N GLY A 1096 72.23 46.74 26.76
CA GLY A 1096 72.74 48.11 26.88
C GLY A 1096 72.05 49.06 25.89
N ASN A 1097 72.79 49.56 24.91
CA ASN A 1097 72.27 50.38 23.81
C ASN A 1097 72.09 49.61 22.50
N ILE A 1098 72.14 48.27 22.54
CA ILE A 1098 71.92 47.39 21.39
C ILE A 1098 70.56 46.71 21.54
N LEU A 1099 69.68 46.93 20.57
CA LEU A 1099 68.41 46.26 20.43
C LEU A 1099 68.54 45.10 19.44
N ARG A 1100 67.97 43.93 19.78
CA ARG A 1100 67.96 42.75 18.90
C ARG A 1100 66.53 42.29 18.70
N ALA A 1101 66.09 42.25 17.45
CA ALA A 1101 64.83 41.60 17.09
C ALA A 1101 64.94 40.07 17.27
N PRO A 1102 63.82 39.33 17.34
CA PRO A 1102 63.81 37.87 17.29
C PRO A 1102 64.64 37.29 16.15
N ALA A 1103 65.13 36.06 16.32
CA ALA A 1103 65.85 35.34 15.27
C ALA A 1103 64.87 34.62 14.33
N GLY A 1104 65.12 34.71 13.03
CA GLY A 1104 64.38 33.97 12.00
C GLY A 1104 64.53 34.60 10.62
N ASP A 1105 63.92 33.94 9.64
CA ASP A 1105 63.92 34.34 8.23
C ASP A 1105 62.91 35.48 7.98
N PHE A 1106 63.21 36.63 8.58
CA PHE A 1106 62.45 37.86 8.47
C PHE A 1106 63.30 38.96 7.83
N THR A 1107 62.65 39.89 7.13
CA THR A 1107 63.20 41.24 6.93
C THR A 1107 62.70 42.15 8.04
N TYR A 1108 63.53 43.11 8.47
CA TYR A 1108 63.25 43.97 9.63
C TYR A 1108 63.13 45.43 9.20
N GLN A 1109 62.37 46.23 9.94
CA GLN A 1109 62.36 47.68 9.84
C GLN A 1109 62.12 48.29 11.22
N TRP A 1110 63.07 49.10 11.70
CA TRP A 1110 62.97 49.74 13.00
C TRP A 1110 62.26 51.09 12.97
N PHE A 1111 61.64 51.44 14.08
CA PHE A 1111 60.92 52.68 14.33
C PHE A 1111 61.32 53.26 15.69
N ARG A 1112 61.27 54.58 15.85
CA ARG A 1112 61.43 55.29 17.14
C ARG A 1112 60.29 56.28 17.33
N ASN A 1113 59.62 56.25 18.47
CA ASN A 1113 58.48 57.13 18.81
C ASN A 1113 57.38 57.11 17.72
N GLY A 1114 57.20 55.95 17.08
CA GLY A 1114 56.29 55.76 15.93
C GLY A 1114 56.90 56.03 14.55
N GLU A 1115 57.93 56.88 14.44
CA GLU A 1115 58.55 57.26 13.15
C GLU A 1115 59.51 56.19 12.62
N LYS A 1116 59.59 56.04 11.29
CA LYS A 1116 60.45 55.07 10.60
C LYS A 1116 61.92 55.49 10.63
N ILE A 1117 62.81 54.62 11.10
CA ILE A 1117 64.26 54.85 11.05
C ILE A 1117 64.77 54.41 9.67
N ASN A 1118 65.04 55.36 8.79
CA ASN A 1118 65.50 55.08 7.42
C ASN A 1118 66.83 54.30 7.41
N GLY A 1119 66.88 53.21 6.64
CA GLY A 1119 68.06 52.33 6.54
C GLY A 1119 68.24 51.33 7.68
N ALA A 1120 67.47 51.42 8.77
CA ALA A 1120 67.54 50.47 9.88
C ALA A 1120 66.74 49.20 9.58
N THR A 1121 67.31 48.31 8.77
CA THR A 1121 66.69 47.04 8.32
C THR A 1121 67.40 45.77 8.81
N ASN A 1122 68.47 45.92 9.59
CA ASN A 1122 69.18 44.80 10.22
C ASN A 1122 68.42 44.27 11.44
N ARG A 1123 68.55 42.96 11.73
CA ARG A 1123 68.02 42.32 12.96
C ARG A 1123 68.52 43.01 14.25
N VAL A 1124 69.73 43.56 14.21
CA VAL A 1124 70.37 44.25 15.34
C VAL A 1124 70.46 45.75 15.03
N LEU A 1125 70.00 46.57 15.97
CA LEU A 1125 70.07 48.03 15.91
C LEU A 1125 70.81 48.55 17.16
N THR A 1126 71.97 49.16 16.96
CA THR A 1126 72.60 50.01 18.00
C THR A 1126 71.93 51.38 17.97
N VAL A 1127 71.61 51.93 19.15
CA VAL A 1127 70.99 53.25 19.30
C VAL A 1127 71.81 54.16 20.21
N ASP A 1128 71.58 55.47 20.09
CA ASP A 1128 72.33 56.55 20.73
C ASP A 1128 71.42 57.62 21.38
N LEU A 1129 70.10 57.50 21.18
CA LEU A 1129 69.09 58.48 21.56
C LEU A 1129 67.95 57.81 22.35
N MET A 1130 67.39 58.53 23.32
CA MET A 1130 66.25 58.04 24.10
C MET A 1130 64.95 58.01 23.28
N GLY A 1131 64.07 57.05 23.58
CA GLY A 1131 62.77 56.91 22.92
C GLY A 1131 62.18 55.50 23.00
N GLU A 1132 60.98 55.34 22.45
CA GLU A 1132 60.31 54.06 22.31
C GLU A 1132 60.67 53.42 20.97
N TYR A 1133 61.41 52.32 21.01
CA TYR A 1133 61.89 51.62 19.82
C TYR A 1133 61.04 50.38 19.55
N ALA A 1134 60.47 50.29 18.34
CA ALA A 1134 59.72 49.13 17.86
C ALA A 1134 60.34 48.57 16.58
N VAL A 1135 60.19 47.27 16.35
CA VAL A 1135 60.60 46.62 15.11
C VAL A 1135 59.38 46.00 14.42
N GLU A 1136 59.28 46.24 13.13
CA GLU A 1136 58.39 45.53 12.22
C GLU A 1136 59.18 44.42 11.53
N MET A 1137 58.61 43.22 11.50
CA MET A 1137 59.20 42.02 10.90
C MET A 1137 58.28 41.53 9.79
N THR A 1138 58.85 41.15 8.64
CA THR A 1138 58.12 40.56 7.51
C THR A 1138 58.67 39.18 7.21
N SER A 1139 57.81 38.15 7.20
CA SER A 1139 58.21 36.78 6.84
C SER A 1139 58.48 36.62 5.33
N GLN A 1140 59.13 35.51 4.94
CA GLN A 1140 59.27 35.11 3.53
C GLN A 1140 57.91 35.03 2.79
N ALA A 1141 56.81 34.74 3.50
CA ALA A 1141 55.45 34.72 2.95
C ALA A 1141 54.79 36.12 2.86
N GLY A 1142 55.53 37.21 3.14
CA GLY A 1142 55.04 38.59 3.08
C GLY A 1142 54.25 39.05 4.32
N CYS A 1143 54.09 38.22 5.34
CA CYS A 1143 53.30 38.55 6.51
C CYS A 1143 54.06 39.48 7.46
N THR A 1144 53.51 40.66 7.70
CA THR A 1144 54.09 41.70 8.57
C THR A 1144 53.57 41.60 10.01
N SER A 1145 54.41 41.97 10.97
CA SER A 1145 54.03 42.10 12.38
C SER A 1145 54.95 43.12 13.06
N LYS A 1146 54.36 44.04 13.83
CA LYS A 1146 55.10 45.06 14.57
C LYS A 1146 55.08 44.74 16.05
N LEU A 1147 56.26 44.46 16.61
CA LEU A 1147 56.40 44.09 18.01
C LEU A 1147 56.11 45.28 18.94
N ALA A 1148 55.71 44.98 20.17
CA ALA A 1148 55.55 45.98 21.22
C ALA A 1148 56.86 46.78 21.41
N PRO A 1149 56.78 48.12 21.57
CA PRO A 1149 57.96 48.95 21.73
C PRO A 1149 58.70 48.66 23.03
N VAL A 1150 60.01 48.85 23.02
CA VAL A 1150 60.84 48.93 24.22
C VAL A 1150 61.29 50.38 24.44
N THR A 1151 61.02 50.92 25.62
CA THR A 1151 61.39 52.28 25.99
C THR A 1151 62.84 52.31 26.45
N LEU A 1152 63.72 52.94 25.67
CA LEU A 1152 65.11 53.19 26.08
C LEU A 1152 65.24 54.59 26.70
N THR A 1153 65.54 54.61 27.99
CA THR A 1153 65.89 55.79 28.77
C THR A 1153 67.40 55.80 29.01
N ILE A 1154 68.07 56.91 28.69
CA ILE A 1154 69.51 57.06 28.94
C ILE A 1154 69.71 57.51 30.40
N SER A 1155 69.49 56.58 31.34
CA SER A 1155 69.98 56.68 32.71
C SER A 1155 71.48 56.31 32.76
N GLY A 1156 72.22 56.94 33.66
CA GLY A 1156 73.68 57.02 33.58
C GLY A 1156 74.47 55.71 33.76
N LEU A 1157 75.64 55.69 33.12
CA LEU A 1157 76.81 54.80 33.30
C LEU A 1157 76.71 53.70 34.37
N GLY A 1158 76.53 52.44 33.94
CA GLY A 1158 76.99 51.27 34.69
C GLY A 1158 76.47 49.92 34.18
N SER A 1159 77.14 48.79 34.41
CA SER A 1159 78.57 48.62 34.74
C SER A 1159 79.02 47.16 34.60
N SER A 1160 79.70 46.81 33.51
CA SER A 1160 80.48 45.57 33.38
C SER A 1160 81.93 45.80 33.83
N TRP A 1161 82.17 45.68 35.15
CA TRP A 1161 83.45 46.06 35.76
C TRP A 1161 84.64 45.20 35.29
N VAL A 1162 85.53 45.81 34.52
CA VAL A 1162 86.87 45.26 34.24
C VAL A 1162 87.77 45.51 35.45
N LYS A 1163 88.21 44.41 36.09
CA LYS A 1163 89.02 44.33 37.33
C LYS A 1163 88.30 44.70 38.64
N LYS A 1164 88.69 44.00 39.71
CA LYS A 1164 88.28 44.25 41.09
C LYS A 1164 89.08 45.45 41.65
N PRO A 1165 88.46 46.39 42.39
CA PRO A 1165 89.17 47.54 42.95
C PRO A 1165 90.18 47.16 44.04
N ILE A 1166 91.20 47.99 44.20
CA ILE A 1166 92.24 47.90 45.24
C ILE A 1166 91.75 48.66 46.48
N GLU A 1167 91.95 48.10 47.67
CA GLU A 1167 91.45 48.70 48.92
C GLU A 1167 92.39 49.81 49.45
N LEU A 1168 91.82 50.96 49.79
CA LEU A 1168 92.53 52.10 50.37
C LEU A 1168 92.56 52.04 51.90
N LYS A 1169 93.75 52.22 52.48
CA LYS A 1169 93.96 52.28 53.92
C LYS A 1169 93.70 53.71 54.42
N ILE A 1170 92.59 53.89 55.14
CA ILE A 1170 92.12 55.20 55.63
C ILE A 1170 92.12 55.23 57.16
N PHE A 1171 92.74 56.24 57.77
CA PHE A 1171 92.84 56.38 59.23
C PHE A 1171 92.91 57.86 59.70
N PRO A 1172 92.53 58.19 60.95
CA PRO A 1172 91.82 57.34 61.90
C PRO A 1172 90.46 56.93 61.32
N ASN A 1173 89.97 55.76 61.72
CA ASN A 1173 88.69 55.22 61.27
C ASN A 1173 88.11 54.36 62.40
N PRO A 1174 87.10 54.84 63.16
CA PRO A 1174 86.34 56.08 62.94
C PRO A 1174 87.14 57.38 63.09
N ALA A 1175 86.59 58.46 62.53
CA ALA A 1175 87.17 59.80 62.50
C ALA A 1175 86.17 60.86 62.99
N SER A 1176 86.63 62.06 63.37
CA SER A 1176 85.77 63.14 63.87
C SER A 1176 85.83 64.43 63.03
N SER A 1177 87.04 64.88 62.68
CA SER A 1177 87.27 66.15 61.96
C SER A 1177 88.13 66.02 60.70
N LYS A 1178 89.01 65.02 60.63
CA LYS A 1178 89.91 64.76 59.49
C LYS A 1178 90.27 63.28 59.32
N VAL A 1179 90.64 62.89 58.10
CA VAL A 1179 91.17 61.56 57.74
C VAL A 1179 92.41 61.65 56.86
N TYR A 1180 93.24 60.62 56.93
CA TYR A 1180 94.39 60.36 56.07
C TYR A 1180 94.11 59.16 55.18
N ILE A 1181 94.47 59.27 53.89
CA ILE A 1181 94.45 58.16 52.92
C ILE A 1181 95.90 57.83 52.59
N GLU A 1182 96.30 56.57 52.78
CA GLU A 1182 97.62 56.02 52.43
C GLU A 1182 97.55 55.32 51.07
N LEU A 1183 98.49 55.64 50.16
CA LEU A 1183 98.46 55.20 48.77
C LEU A 1183 99.42 54.02 48.52
N PRO A 1184 99.07 53.03 47.67
CA PRO A 1184 99.82 51.77 47.59
C PRO A 1184 101.02 51.82 46.62
N GLY A 1185 102.19 52.22 47.15
CA GLY A 1185 103.47 52.18 46.41
C GLY A 1185 103.64 53.29 45.38
N ASP A 1186 104.74 53.23 44.62
CA ASP A 1186 105.11 54.26 43.65
C ASP A 1186 104.24 54.16 42.39
N THR A 1187 103.13 54.91 42.40
CA THR A 1187 102.13 54.94 41.34
C THR A 1187 101.61 56.36 41.13
N ASP A 1188 101.52 56.79 39.87
CA ASP A 1188 100.86 58.04 39.51
C ASP A 1188 99.34 57.92 39.79
N ILE A 1189 98.92 58.53 40.89
CA ILE A 1189 97.52 58.65 41.31
C ILE A 1189 97.23 60.14 41.48
N ASP A 1190 96.40 60.71 40.60
CA ASP A 1190 95.97 62.10 40.79
C ASP A 1190 95.05 62.23 42.01
N VAL A 1191 95.66 62.67 43.10
CA VAL A 1191 95.03 63.07 44.36
C VAL A 1191 94.04 64.24 44.20
N SER A 1192 94.06 64.98 43.09
CA SER A 1192 92.99 65.94 42.76
C SER A 1192 91.67 65.23 42.46
N ALA A 1193 91.70 64.00 41.92
CA ALA A 1193 90.53 63.22 41.52
C ALA A 1193 89.78 62.49 42.64
N ILE A 1194 90.24 62.55 43.92
CA ILE A 1194 89.56 61.90 45.07
C ILE A 1194 88.09 62.32 45.14
N GLN A 1195 87.17 61.35 45.09
CA GLN A 1195 85.73 61.54 45.27
C GLN A 1195 85.21 60.85 46.54
N ILE A 1196 84.19 61.43 47.16
CA ILE A 1196 83.62 60.97 48.43
C ILE A 1196 82.11 60.92 48.32
N TYR A 1197 81.50 59.85 48.83
CA TYR A 1197 80.07 59.57 48.77
C TYR A 1197 79.54 59.17 50.14
N ASN A 1198 78.29 59.51 50.47
CA ASN A 1198 77.58 58.89 51.59
C ASN A 1198 77.09 57.48 51.22
N MET A 1199 76.53 56.73 52.19
CA MET A 1199 76.01 55.38 51.93
C MET A 1199 74.82 55.36 50.95
N GLU A 1200 74.12 56.48 50.79
CA GLU A 1200 73.03 56.68 49.84
C GLU A 1200 73.52 56.98 48.40
N GLY A 1201 74.83 56.97 48.15
CA GLY A 1201 75.43 57.15 46.82
C GLY A 1201 75.48 58.59 46.31
N LYS A 1202 75.15 59.59 47.13
CA LYS A 1202 75.29 61.02 46.81
C LYS A 1202 76.75 61.45 46.99
N LYS A 1203 77.34 62.03 45.94
CA LYS A 1203 78.68 62.65 46.01
C LYS A 1203 78.65 63.85 46.96
N VAL A 1204 79.60 63.90 47.89
CA VAL A 1204 79.77 64.93 48.93
C VAL A 1204 81.19 65.51 48.99
N SER A 1205 82.05 65.21 48.01
CA SER A 1205 83.44 65.69 47.93
C SER A 1205 83.59 67.21 48.13
N GLU A 1206 82.62 67.99 47.67
CA GLU A 1206 82.59 69.46 47.76
C GLU A 1206 82.48 69.99 49.19
N LEU A 1207 82.08 69.14 50.15
CA LEU A 1207 82.03 69.45 51.58
C LEU A 1207 83.34 69.07 52.31
N VAL A 1208 84.35 68.57 51.61
CA VAL A 1208 85.61 68.06 52.18
C VAL A 1208 86.79 68.81 51.57
N SER A 1209 87.48 69.63 52.37
CA SER A 1209 88.67 70.36 51.91
C SER A 1209 89.94 69.52 52.05
N LYS A 1210 90.75 69.51 51.00
CA LYS A 1210 92.06 68.83 50.98
C LYS A 1210 93.07 69.73 51.71
N VAL A 1211 93.67 69.24 52.80
CA VAL A 1211 94.49 70.05 53.72
C VAL A 1211 95.96 69.99 53.33
N LYS A 1212 96.46 68.80 53.01
CA LYS A 1212 97.85 68.56 52.61
C LYS A 1212 97.92 67.26 51.81
N VAL A 1213 98.81 67.19 50.83
CA VAL A 1213 99.02 65.96 50.06
C VAL A 1213 100.51 65.77 49.76
N SER A 1214 100.93 64.51 49.65
CA SER A 1214 102.23 64.05 49.18
C SER A 1214 102.06 62.78 48.31
N GLU A 1215 103.11 62.37 47.62
CA GLU A 1215 103.16 61.22 46.69
C GLU A 1215 102.64 59.90 47.28
N ARG A 1216 102.61 59.75 48.61
CA ARG A 1216 102.14 58.52 49.28
C ARG A 1216 101.01 58.73 50.31
N GLN A 1217 100.55 59.96 50.54
CA GLN A 1217 99.48 60.23 51.51
C GLN A 1217 98.69 61.54 51.26
N ALA A 1218 97.37 61.51 51.45
CA ALA A 1218 96.49 62.69 51.42
C ALA A 1218 95.77 62.93 52.75
N GLU A 1219 95.76 64.17 53.24
CA GLU A 1219 95.02 64.63 54.44
C GLU A 1219 93.77 65.42 54.03
N LEU A 1220 92.61 65.01 54.53
CA LEU A 1220 91.29 65.56 54.21
C LEU A 1220 90.58 66.08 55.47
N SER A 1221 90.09 67.32 55.43
CA SER A 1221 89.20 67.88 56.45
C SER A 1221 87.74 67.53 56.13
N ILE A 1222 87.19 66.60 56.90
CA ILE A 1222 85.81 66.10 56.80
C ILE A 1222 84.86 66.83 57.76
N SER A 1223 85.31 67.95 58.34
CA SER A 1223 84.62 68.65 59.43
C SER A 1223 83.21 69.15 59.06
N SER A 1224 82.89 69.33 57.78
CA SER A 1224 81.55 69.73 57.30
C SER A 1224 80.61 68.57 56.97
N LEU A 1225 81.07 67.32 57.02
CA LEU A 1225 80.22 66.13 56.84
C LEU A 1225 79.47 65.78 58.14
N ALA A 1226 78.35 65.07 58.04
CA ALA A 1226 77.59 64.58 59.20
C ALA A 1226 78.24 63.33 59.82
N SER A 1227 77.80 62.92 61.01
CA SER A 1227 78.13 61.58 61.54
C SER A 1227 77.48 60.51 60.69
N GLY A 1228 78.23 59.47 60.31
CA GLY A 1228 77.78 58.47 59.34
C GLY A 1228 78.94 57.78 58.60
N ALA A 1229 78.63 56.79 57.76
CA ALA A 1229 79.63 56.11 56.95
C ALA A 1229 79.76 56.76 55.56
N TYR A 1230 80.99 56.83 55.06
CA TYR A 1230 81.33 57.43 53.77
C TYR A 1230 82.29 56.53 52.99
N LEU A 1231 82.11 56.49 51.67
CA LEU A 1231 82.98 55.80 50.72
C LEU A 1231 83.88 56.82 50.03
N VAL A 1232 85.16 56.49 49.92
CA VAL A 1232 86.17 57.23 49.16
C VAL A 1232 86.51 56.41 47.92
N TRP A 1233 86.47 57.05 46.76
CA TRP A 1233 86.80 56.44 45.48
C TRP A 1233 87.81 57.31 44.75
N ILE A 1234 88.89 56.69 44.26
CA ILE A 1234 89.93 57.30 43.43
C ILE A 1234 90.11 56.40 42.20
N ILE A 1235 90.30 57.01 41.03
CA ILE A 1235 90.69 56.31 39.81
C ILE A 1235 92.08 56.84 39.45
N GLY A 1236 93.07 55.94 39.37
CA GLY A 1236 94.41 56.32 38.87
C GLY A 1236 94.47 56.26 37.36
N ASP A 1237 95.46 56.92 36.76
CA ASP A 1237 95.55 57.15 35.30
C ASP A 1237 95.62 55.86 34.47
N SER A 1238 96.07 54.76 35.09
CA SER A 1238 96.05 53.39 34.55
C SER A 1238 94.67 52.70 34.58
N GLN A 1239 93.60 53.46 34.86
CA GLN A 1239 92.22 53.01 35.13
C GLN A 1239 92.07 51.92 36.20
N ASN A 1240 93.06 51.78 37.09
CA ASN A 1240 92.89 50.99 38.31
C ASN A 1240 92.03 51.79 39.31
N SER A 1241 90.99 51.13 39.81
CA SER A 1241 90.02 51.69 40.75
C SER A 1241 90.46 51.43 42.19
N TYR A 1242 90.53 52.48 43.02
CA TYR A 1242 90.93 52.42 44.42
C TYR A 1242 89.77 52.85 45.32
N LEU A 1243 89.33 51.98 46.23
CA LEU A 1243 88.14 52.19 47.06
C LEU A 1243 88.48 52.02 48.54
N GLY A 1244 87.99 52.94 49.38
CA GLY A 1244 88.08 52.82 50.85
C GLY A 1244 86.81 53.31 51.53
N LYS A 1245 86.67 52.99 52.82
CA LYS A 1245 85.52 53.39 53.63
C LYS A 1245 86.01 54.01 54.93
N PHE A 1246 85.41 55.13 55.35
CA PHE A 1246 85.58 55.66 56.70
C PHE A 1246 84.25 55.99 57.35
N VAL A 1247 84.24 56.05 58.69
CA VAL A 1247 83.05 56.36 59.49
C VAL A 1247 83.33 57.62 60.31
N ILE A 1248 82.41 58.57 60.26
CA ILE A 1248 82.45 59.80 61.05
C ILE A 1248 81.65 59.62 62.34
N VAL A 1249 82.30 59.86 63.48
CA VAL A 1249 81.71 59.95 64.81
C VAL A 1249 82.16 61.29 65.40
N LYS A 1250 81.20 62.17 65.67
CA LYS A 1250 81.38 63.50 66.25
C LYS A 1250 80.72 63.57 67.63
#